data_AF-A0AA42E5I2-F1
#
_entry.id   AF-A0AA42E5I2-F1
#
_cell.length_a   1.000
_cell.length_b   1.000
_cell.length_c   1.000
_cell.angle_alpha   90.00
_cell.angle_beta   90.00
_cell.angle_gamma   90.00
#
_symmetry.space_group_name_H-M   'P 1'
#
loop_
_entity.id
_entity.type
_entity.pdbx_description
1 polymer ?
#
loop_
_entity_poly.entity_id
_entity_poly.type
_entity_poly.pdbx_seq_one_letter_code
_entity_poly.pdbx_strand_id
1 'polypeptide(L)'
;MAMDVRDRRGGRAPMHVVSRRDPPGGPAGSDLSRPDIRRSGAPAPEGAPAGIPAEPISYAELERRLEDIDIPDRALRPYFTGDPAASQPFAPVVQIDPATVVLDRTARFRVEGAFAMDWANRIARRRRQERFARRRARGERRPVLVAEGDSWFQFPFLLDDIVDQLDANYHVWCVSAAGDTLAGMIEAAPEYVEALAGQAELPNVLLFSGAGNDLVGEDTDGTSVLFGVLRDFEPGRPAAWYVDTDAFAERLAFIERAYRTLLGTVGQAFGGRVAVVLHGYDHAIPGGPGDPRRPLWAANDAWIGAPLTRRGIMDPALRRAIVRTMIDHLNELQRRLCGGGAAGGTFAHAWHVDVRGTLPRVADWADELHPTDAGFARAARRFDRVLAHLINREEATMANGERSAGRKSEAVRTERAAGSAINATLLGDIVASRVADAVAAALQPLIDRLPPPGAGDTASARTLQRHAAGPSAGETAGAIREERTPAAGGRGRAGDSRPEGGRASIRAATEPAGPRDLGADAGGPDVPFVAEVTTEGRLFADLGAELPVNDPAAMIRGFRALEVAVGREILANAALLDVLARRRRAVARITAEGVDYQGRDGRWTGTGFLVAPNLLLTNHHVLNSIAVATTARAEFDYEVTADDLLAGADGALAKKRFPLDPARLFVTSPVDGGLDFTFVWIERAAAEEFGAIPLERASFSVGRGEQAYVIHHPRGEPKQVSLDDTDVLNVQSTVIHYASDTDYGSSGAPVLDRRGRLIALHHARDQRRLDLPDGGTTTIVNEGIKIGAIAIDLENRQKQGSADAQMAAEVLGVVRGSDSLTGYFGGLGRSVGSGSGVERVVDTYRGTDQDVDIGFWNIEWLANRWRDKAKLQGAARVIADLNLDVWGLSEVSPAAVRALVAEIKERFRETYDCAFSEPDAPEGRQTTAVIWKRATLRGERVAWPSAVEPLFRLDSRDPQAREEAVHGRIFDRYPGLFRFETRSDRRGGGDAEPGFDFHLVPLHLKAMAEGSLRRRLASRILARASKALIEETGDTDLILGGDMNAPLASGDLDALRDDFVAMAAEDEQNGGFTYLKSPKSLIDNIFLSSNLTRTVDSDDFFIVAKERTIDEFVKRVSDHRPALLRISLGLRTREAAVADTPTDLDEIIDSLLGDRPEPPVPLRRAG
;
A
#
# COMPACT_ATOMS: atom_id res chain seq x y z
N MET A 1 2.91 -11.07 35.45
CA MET A 1 2.46 -11.41 36.83
C MET A 1 1.65 -12.70 36.78
N ALA A 2 2.14 -13.78 37.40
CA ALA A 2 1.36 -14.99 37.65
C ALA A 2 1.56 -15.38 39.11
N MET A 3 0.44 -15.58 39.82
CA MET A 3 0.37 -15.72 41.27
C MET A 3 0.91 -17.08 41.74
N ASP A 4 1.79 -17.00 42.73
CA ASP A 4 2.33 -18.08 43.57
C ASP A 4 1.23 -18.54 44.56
N VAL A 5 0.84 -19.81 44.55
CA VAL A 5 0.01 -20.41 45.62
C VAL A 5 0.77 -21.60 46.20
N ARG A 6 1.42 -21.36 47.34
CA ARG A 6 2.08 -22.38 48.18
C ARG A 6 1.08 -22.96 49.17
N ASP A 7 1.23 -24.26 49.45
CA ASP A 7 0.44 -24.94 50.49
C ASP A 7 1.07 -24.83 51.90
N ARG A 8 0.29 -25.29 52.89
CA ARG A 8 0.49 -25.10 54.33
C ARG A 8 1.68 -25.87 54.95
N ARG A 9 2.61 -26.42 54.18
CA ARG A 9 3.81 -27.08 54.74
C ARG A 9 5.14 -26.67 54.10
N GLY A 10 5.21 -25.54 53.40
CA GLY A 10 6.44 -24.73 53.29
C GLY A 10 7.72 -25.43 52.82
N GLY A 11 7.64 -26.45 51.95
CA GLY A 11 8.81 -27.18 51.45
C GLY A 11 8.91 -27.16 49.93
N ARG A 12 10.06 -26.69 49.40
CA ARG A 12 10.45 -26.85 47.99
C ARG A 12 11.07 -28.25 47.79
N ALA A 13 10.65 -28.98 46.74
CA ALA A 13 11.36 -30.18 46.28
C ALA A 13 11.35 -30.26 44.73
N PRO A 14 12.46 -30.69 44.10
CA PRO A 14 12.64 -30.71 42.65
C PRO A 14 12.06 -32.00 42.03
N MET A 15 11.55 -31.95 40.81
CA MET A 15 11.09 -33.16 40.09
C MET A 15 11.83 -33.35 38.76
N HIS A 16 12.64 -34.41 38.73
CA HIS A 16 13.19 -35.05 37.54
C HIS A 16 12.16 -35.98 36.89
N VAL A 17 12.15 -36.02 35.56
CA VAL A 17 11.31 -36.86 34.70
C VAL A 17 12.11 -38.08 34.25
N VAL A 18 11.65 -39.32 34.57
CA VAL A 18 11.86 -40.53 33.74
C VAL A 18 10.73 -41.55 33.94
N SER A 19 10.03 -41.83 32.83
CA SER A 19 9.40 -43.08 32.35
C SER A 19 8.74 -44.08 33.33
N ARG A 20 7.41 -44.24 33.22
CA ARG A 20 6.62 -45.33 33.84
C ARG A 20 6.34 -46.47 32.87
N ARG A 21 6.60 -47.69 33.35
CA ARG A 21 6.07 -48.99 32.86
C ARG A 21 4.66 -49.24 33.41
N ASP A 22 3.89 -50.03 32.65
CA ASP A 22 2.55 -50.57 32.93
C ASP A 22 2.46 -51.55 34.12
N PRO A 23 1.23 -51.82 34.64
CA PRO A 23 0.98 -52.71 35.79
C PRO A 23 0.69 -54.18 35.39
N PRO A 24 0.69 -55.13 36.35
CA PRO A 24 0.62 -56.57 36.07
C PRO A 24 -0.79 -57.18 36.25
N GLY A 25 -1.06 -58.27 35.53
CA GLY A 25 -2.15 -59.19 35.84
C GLY A 25 -2.53 -60.17 34.71
N GLY A 26 -1.84 -61.31 34.63
CA GLY A 26 -2.36 -62.53 33.95
C GLY A 26 -3.20 -63.38 34.93
N PRO A 27 -3.69 -64.61 34.56
CA PRO A 27 -3.02 -65.56 33.65
C PRO A 27 -3.93 -66.44 32.74
N ALA A 28 -3.26 -67.36 32.01
CA ALA A 28 -3.69 -68.55 31.25
C ALA A 28 -4.02 -68.33 29.75
N GLY A 29 -3.48 -69.06 28.76
CA GLY A 29 -2.50 -70.15 28.70
C GLY A 29 -2.52 -70.79 27.28
N SER A 30 -1.34 -71.17 26.77
CA SER A 30 -1.01 -72.04 25.60
C SER A 30 -1.63 -71.71 24.22
N ASP A 31 -0.86 -71.19 23.26
CA ASP A 31 0.07 -71.89 22.34
C ASP A 31 -0.64 -72.64 21.20
N LEU A 32 -0.36 -72.23 19.95
CA LEU A 32 -0.14 -73.06 18.76
C LEU A 32 0.05 -72.16 17.51
N SER A 33 1.30 -72.08 17.08
CA SER A 33 1.78 -72.24 15.69
C SER A 33 1.08 -71.52 14.52
N ARG A 34 1.84 -70.62 13.89
CA ARG A 34 1.60 -70.01 12.55
C ARG A 34 1.34 -71.06 11.45
N PRO A 35 0.57 -70.67 10.43
CA PRO A 35 1.01 -70.92 9.05
C PRO A 35 1.01 -69.67 8.18
N ASP A 36 2.03 -69.62 7.32
CA ASP A 36 2.11 -68.85 6.08
C ASP A 36 0.83 -68.92 5.24
N ILE A 37 0.36 -67.80 4.69
CA ILE A 37 -0.35 -67.80 3.40
C ILE A 37 0.09 -66.59 2.55
N ARG A 38 0.85 -66.92 1.49
CA ARG A 38 1.05 -66.08 0.30
C ARG A 38 -0.22 -66.07 -0.57
N ARG A 39 -0.46 -64.90 -1.17
CA ARG A 39 -1.06 -64.62 -2.51
C ARG A 39 -2.09 -65.62 -3.06
N SER A 40 -3.33 -65.16 -3.19
CA SER A 40 -4.21 -65.52 -4.31
C SER A 40 -4.62 -64.24 -5.05
N GLY A 41 -4.52 -64.26 -6.38
CA GLY A 41 -4.64 -63.11 -7.25
C GLY A 41 -6.08 -62.73 -7.56
N ALA A 42 -6.35 -61.43 -7.43
CA ALA A 42 -7.37 -60.72 -8.20
C ALA A 42 -6.62 -59.69 -9.08
N PRO A 43 -7.09 -59.40 -10.31
CA PRO A 43 -6.40 -58.45 -11.18
C PRO A 43 -6.43 -57.06 -10.55
N ALA A 44 -5.25 -56.42 -10.48
CA ALA A 44 -5.13 -55.05 -10.00
C ALA A 44 -5.94 -54.10 -10.89
N PRO A 45 -6.67 -53.12 -10.32
CA PRO A 45 -7.30 -52.07 -11.11
C PRO A 45 -6.21 -51.21 -11.75
N GLU A 46 -6.31 -50.98 -13.06
CA GLU A 46 -5.43 -50.08 -13.81
C GLU A 46 -5.44 -48.68 -13.18
N GLY A 47 -4.26 -48.18 -12.76
CA GLY A 47 -4.10 -46.80 -12.29
C GLY A 47 -3.20 -46.56 -11.07
N ALA A 48 -2.32 -47.47 -10.66
CA ALA A 48 -1.32 -47.16 -9.63
C ALA A 48 -0.19 -46.27 -10.22
N PRO A 49 0.22 -45.17 -9.55
CA PRO A 49 1.32 -44.33 -10.04
C PRO A 49 2.63 -45.09 -10.02
N ALA A 50 3.53 -44.69 -10.92
CA ALA A 50 4.88 -45.22 -11.08
C ALA A 50 5.59 -45.36 -9.72
N GLY A 51 6.33 -46.47 -9.56
CA GLY A 51 6.93 -46.88 -8.30
C GLY A 51 7.74 -45.78 -7.60
N ILE A 52 7.72 -45.84 -6.26
CA ILE A 52 8.58 -45.04 -5.38
C ILE A 52 10.01 -45.02 -5.98
N PRO A 53 10.64 -43.85 -6.14
CA PRO A 53 12.03 -43.77 -6.61
C PRO A 53 12.90 -44.74 -5.80
N ALA A 54 13.72 -45.55 -6.49
CA ALA A 54 14.48 -46.63 -5.85
C ALA A 54 15.42 -46.14 -4.73
N GLU A 55 15.80 -44.86 -4.73
CA GLU A 55 16.54 -44.17 -3.67
C GLU A 55 16.00 -42.74 -3.47
N PRO A 56 15.89 -42.23 -2.22
CA PRO A 56 15.56 -40.83 -1.93
C PRO A 56 16.56 -39.85 -2.54
N ILE A 57 16.10 -38.70 -3.03
CA ILE A 57 16.96 -37.64 -3.58
C ILE A 57 17.30 -36.59 -2.52
N SER A 58 18.37 -35.82 -2.70
CA SER A 58 18.64 -34.67 -1.84
C SER A 58 17.66 -33.52 -2.12
N TYR A 59 17.45 -32.64 -1.15
CA TYR A 59 16.66 -31.43 -1.34
C TYR A 59 17.19 -30.55 -2.49
N ALA A 60 18.51 -30.41 -2.65
CA ALA A 60 19.12 -29.66 -3.76
C ALA A 60 18.81 -30.28 -5.14
N GLU A 61 18.72 -31.61 -5.23
CA GLU A 61 18.32 -32.29 -6.46
C GLU A 61 16.82 -32.07 -6.76
N LEU A 62 15.97 -31.98 -5.73
CA LEU A 62 14.57 -31.60 -5.92
C LEU A 62 14.44 -30.15 -6.43
N GLU A 63 15.20 -29.21 -5.86
CA GLU A 63 15.23 -27.80 -6.30
C GLU A 63 15.64 -27.70 -7.77
N ARG A 64 16.70 -28.39 -8.17
CA ARG A 64 17.15 -28.46 -9.57
C ARG A 64 16.04 -28.98 -10.50
N ARG A 65 15.28 -29.99 -10.06
CA ARG A 65 14.17 -30.54 -10.85
C ARG A 65 12.96 -29.60 -10.93
N LEU A 66 12.71 -28.80 -9.89
CA LEU A 66 11.67 -27.77 -9.88
C LEU A 66 12.02 -26.57 -10.78
N GLU A 67 13.30 -26.29 -11.00
CA GLU A 67 13.78 -25.27 -11.94
C GLU A 67 13.79 -25.76 -13.39
N ASP A 68 13.97 -27.06 -13.60
CA ASP A 68 13.94 -27.66 -14.94
C ASP A 68 12.51 -27.78 -15.48
N ILE A 69 12.16 -26.93 -16.45
CA ILE A 69 10.82 -26.91 -17.05
C ILE A 69 10.53 -28.10 -17.97
N ASP A 70 11.58 -28.76 -18.47
CA ASP A 70 11.42 -29.87 -19.40
C ASP A 70 11.03 -31.16 -18.63
N ILE A 71 11.21 -31.17 -17.31
CA ILE A 71 10.63 -32.18 -16.42
C ILE A 71 9.14 -31.89 -16.25
N PRO A 72 8.22 -32.81 -16.59
CA PRO A 72 6.79 -32.60 -16.38
C PRO A 72 6.43 -32.65 -14.89
N ASP A 73 5.44 -31.88 -14.47
CA ASP A 73 5.06 -31.74 -13.07
C ASP A 73 4.61 -33.08 -12.46
N ARG A 74 3.97 -33.94 -13.27
CA ARG A 74 3.67 -35.34 -12.92
C ARG A 74 4.91 -36.16 -12.51
N ALA A 75 6.09 -35.88 -13.08
CA ALA A 75 7.33 -36.56 -12.69
C ALA A 75 7.92 -36.02 -11.37
N LEU A 76 7.47 -34.84 -10.93
CA LEU A 76 7.84 -34.27 -9.63
C LEU A 76 6.93 -34.76 -8.50
N ARG A 77 5.71 -35.21 -8.82
CA ARG A 77 4.70 -35.71 -7.87
C ARG A 77 5.22 -36.68 -6.80
N PRO A 78 6.11 -37.66 -7.10
CA PRO A 78 6.61 -38.58 -6.06
C PRO A 78 7.43 -37.90 -4.95
N TYR A 79 7.85 -36.65 -5.13
CA TYR A 79 8.62 -35.88 -4.15
C TYR A 79 7.77 -35.01 -3.23
N PHE A 80 6.44 -35.07 -3.39
CA PHE A 80 5.50 -34.24 -2.65
C PHE A 80 4.43 -35.10 -1.97
N THR A 81 3.97 -34.62 -0.82
CA THR A 81 2.82 -35.12 -0.07
C THR A 81 1.87 -33.96 0.23
N GLY A 82 0.69 -34.25 0.78
CA GLY A 82 -0.22 -33.24 1.31
C GLY A 82 -0.11 -33.09 2.83
N ASP A 83 -0.63 -31.98 3.35
CA ASP A 83 -0.90 -31.79 4.78
C ASP A 83 -2.41 -31.78 5.05
N PRO A 84 -2.99 -32.90 5.53
CA PRO A 84 -4.41 -32.97 5.86
C PRO A 84 -4.89 -32.01 6.93
N ALA A 85 -4.01 -31.56 7.84
CA ALA A 85 -4.39 -30.68 8.94
C ALA A 85 -4.37 -29.19 8.53
N ALA A 86 -3.50 -28.84 7.58
CA ALA A 86 -3.39 -27.48 7.07
C ALA A 86 -4.22 -27.21 5.80
N SER A 87 -4.68 -28.25 5.10
CA SER A 87 -5.46 -28.12 3.86
C SER A 87 -6.90 -27.68 4.11
N GLN A 88 -7.39 -26.76 3.28
CA GLN A 88 -8.77 -26.29 3.27
C GLN A 88 -9.51 -26.75 1.99
N PRO A 89 -10.85 -26.67 1.92
CA PRO A 89 -11.62 -26.92 0.70
C PRO A 89 -11.05 -26.12 -0.48
N PHE A 90 -10.85 -26.76 -1.63
CA PHE A 90 -10.17 -26.18 -2.83
C PHE A 90 -8.81 -25.49 -2.58
N ALA A 91 -8.17 -25.67 -1.43
CA ALA A 91 -6.87 -25.11 -1.08
C ALA A 91 -5.95 -26.19 -0.47
N PRO A 92 -5.52 -27.20 -1.26
CA PRO A 92 -4.61 -28.23 -0.80
C PRO A 92 -3.24 -27.65 -0.40
N VAL A 93 -2.75 -28.01 0.79
CA VAL A 93 -1.39 -27.68 1.22
C VAL A 93 -0.44 -28.78 0.77
N VAL A 94 0.50 -28.42 -0.10
CA VAL A 94 1.53 -29.32 -0.63
C VAL A 94 2.81 -29.17 0.18
N GLN A 95 3.36 -30.31 0.61
CA GLN A 95 4.61 -30.43 1.34
C GLN A 95 5.58 -31.34 0.60
N ILE A 96 6.86 -31.23 0.93
CA ILE A 96 7.88 -32.16 0.45
C ILE A 96 7.72 -33.50 1.19
N ASP A 97 7.74 -34.60 0.45
CA ASP A 97 7.66 -35.93 1.05
C ASP A 97 9.02 -36.32 1.67
N PRO A 98 9.13 -36.39 3.01
CA PRO A 98 10.38 -36.76 3.67
C PRO A 98 10.80 -38.22 3.41
N ALA A 99 9.91 -39.07 2.87
CA ALA A 99 10.23 -40.44 2.50
C ALA A 99 10.99 -40.54 1.17
N THR A 100 10.84 -39.55 0.28
CA THR A 100 11.48 -39.54 -1.05
C THR A 100 12.51 -38.42 -1.21
N VAL A 101 12.59 -37.51 -0.23
CA VAL A 101 13.54 -36.39 -0.23
C VAL A 101 14.27 -36.31 1.11
N VAL A 102 15.59 -36.46 1.07
CA VAL A 102 16.45 -36.34 2.25
C VAL A 102 16.62 -34.86 2.60
N LEU A 103 15.98 -34.48 3.71
CA LEU A 103 16.15 -33.17 4.32
C LEU A 103 17.25 -33.25 5.38
N ASP A 104 18.41 -32.66 5.08
CA ASP A 104 19.44 -32.43 6.10
C ASP A 104 18.97 -31.39 7.14
N ARG A 105 19.74 -31.17 8.20
CA ARG A 105 19.37 -30.27 9.31
C ARG A 105 19.06 -28.85 8.81
N THR A 106 19.78 -28.40 7.79
CA THR A 106 19.63 -27.09 7.15
C THR A 106 18.39 -27.04 6.25
N ALA A 107 18.15 -28.09 5.47
CA ALA A 107 16.99 -28.22 4.62
C ALA A 107 15.70 -28.30 5.44
N ARG A 108 15.72 -28.90 6.64
CA ARG A 108 14.57 -28.85 7.58
C ARG A 108 14.24 -27.42 8.00
N PHE A 109 15.24 -26.62 8.39
CA PHE A 109 15.03 -25.20 8.71
C PHE A 109 14.59 -24.37 7.49
N ARG A 110 15.06 -24.68 6.27
CA ARG A 110 14.55 -24.05 5.03
C ARG A 110 13.11 -24.44 4.74
N VAL A 111 12.74 -25.71 4.96
CA VAL A 111 11.36 -26.19 4.80
C VAL A 111 10.44 -25.55 5.83
N GLU A 112 10.90 -25.33 7.06
CA GLU A 112 10.12 -24.65 8.11
C GLU A 112 10.04 -23.13 7.93
N GLY A 113 11.06 -22.48 7.36
CA GLY A 113 11.13 -21.02 7.19
C GLY A 113 10.72 -20.45 5.82
N ALA A 114 10.97 -21.17 4.71
CA ALA A 114 10.67 -20.70 3.34
C ALA A 114 9.29 -21.18 2.81
N PHE A 115 8.66 -22.13 3.48
CA PHE A 115 7.38 -22.73 3.07
C PHE A 115 6.20 -22.21 3.89
N ALA A 116 6.37 -21.07 4.55
CA ALA A 116 5.27 -20.31 5.13
C ALA A 116 4.37 -19.76 4.00
N MET A 117 3.28 -20.50 3.79
CA MET A 117 2.10 -20.25 2.93
C MET A 117 2.35 -19.95 1.44
N ASP A 118 1.74 -20.78 0.58
CA ASP A 118 1.54 -20.60 -0.87
C ASP A 118 2.73 -20.77 -1.84
N TRP A 119 3.83 -21.39 -1.41
CA TRP A 119 4.99 -21.65 -2.28
C TRP A 119 4.64 -22.51 -3.52
N ALA A 120 3.77 -23.51 -3.35
CA ALA A 120 3.46 -24.50 -4.39
C ALA A 120 2.68 -23.89 -5.55
N ASN A 121 1.69 -23.03 -5.27
CA ASN A 121 0.97 -22.25 -6.28
C ASN A 121 1.94 -21.38 -7.08
N ARG A 122 2.83 -20.65 -6.40
CA ARG A 122 3.82 -19.77 -7.03
C ARG A 122 4.74 -20.52 -8.00
N ILE A 123 5.27 -21.67 -7.59
CA ILE A 123 6.18 -22.46 -8.44
C ILE A 123 5.41 -23.10 -9.60
N ALA A 124 4.25 -23.71 -9.36
CA ALA A 124 3.43 -24.32 -10.41
C ALA A 124 3.02 -23.28 -11.47
N ARG A 125 2.58 -22.10 -11.02
CA ARG A 125 2.21 -20.96 -11.87
C ARG A 125 3.39 -20.46 -12.71
N ARG A 126 4.55 -20.20 -12.08
CA ARG A 126 5.80 -19.81 -12.78
C ARG A 126 6.13 -20.84 -13.86
N ARG A 127 6.10 -22.13 -13.51
CA ARG A 127 6.42 -23.22 -14.42
C ARG A 127 5.50 -23.24 -15.65
N ARG A 128 4.18 -23.08 -15.47
CA ARG A 128 3.23 -22.98 -16.59
C ARG A 128 3.51 -21.79 -17.50
N GLN A 129 3.79 -20.62 -16.95
CA GLN A 129 4.10 -19.40 -17.72
C GLN A 129 5.41 -19.52 -18.50
N GLU A 130 6.46 -20.12 -17.91
CA GLU A 130 7.71 -20.40 -18.61
C GLU A 130 7.51 -21.42 -19.75
N ARG A 131 6.72 -22.47 -19.52
CA ARG A 131 6.37 -23.46 -20.53
C ARG A 131 5.65 -22.82 -21.72
N PHE A 132 4.67 -21.95 -21.43
CA PHE A 132 3.99 -21.13 -22.42
C PHE A 132 4.99 -20.29 -23.25
N ALA A 133 5.84 -19.52 -22.58
CA ALA A 133 6.81 -18.64 -23.24
C ALA A 133 7.80 -19.43 -24.11
N ARG A 134 8.33 -20.55 -23.62
CA ARG A 134 9.25 -21.41 -24.37
C ARG A 134 8.60 -22.04 -25.60
N ARG A 135 7.37 -22.54 -25.50
CA ARG A 135 6.65 -23.12 -26.65
C ARG A 135 6.36 -22.07 -27.74
N ARG A 136 5.99 -20.85 -27.33
CA ARG A 136 5.84 -19.73 -28.28
C ARG A 136 7.16 -19.36 -28.95
N ALA A 137 8.25 -19.29 -28.19
CA ALA A 137 9.59 -19.00 -28.74
C ALA A 137 10.06 -20.07 -29.75
N ARG A 138 9.62 -21.32 -29.60
CA ARG A 138 9.88 -22.42 -30.54
C ARG A 138 8.99 -22.39 -31.80
N GLY A 139 8.07 -21.42 -31.91
CA GLY A 139 7.19 -21.25 -33.07
C GLY A 139 6.00 -22.21 -33.12
N GLU A 140 5.64 -22.85 -32.00
CA GLU A 140 4.46 -23.71 -31.94
C GLU A 140 3.18 -22.89 -32.17
N ARG A 141 2.42 -23.22 -33.21
CA ARG A 141 1.14 -22.57 -33.52
C ARG A 141 -0.01 -23.31 -32.85
N ARG A 142 -0.40 -22.86 -31.65
CA ARG A 142 -1.60 -23.33 -30.94
C ARG A 142 -2.43 -22.12 -30.50
N PRO A 143 -3.76 -22.26 -30.36
CA PRO A 143 -4.61 -21.19 -29.85
C PRO A 143 -4.19 -20.80 -28.41
N VAL A 144 -4.25 -19.50 -28.12
CA VAL A 144 -3.87 -18.94 -26.83
C VAL A 144 -5.09 -18.80 -25.92
N LEU A 145 -4.97 -19.27 -24.68
CA LEU A 145 -6.01 -19.15 -23.65
C LEU A 145 -5.41 -18.43 -22.45
N VAL A 146 -6.22 -17.66 -21.73
CA VAL A 146 -5.91 -17.16 -20.38
C VAL A 146 -6.76 -17.94 -19.39
N ALA A 147 -6.19 -18.41 -18.28
CA ALA A 147 -6.92 -19.15 -17.26
C ALA A 147 -6.79 -18.50 -15.88
N GLU A 148 -7.92 -18.22 -15.25
CA GLU A 148 -8.06 -17.68 -13.89
C GLU A 148 -8.99 -18.62 -13.11
N GLY A 149 -8.66 -18.93 -11.86
CA GLY A 149 -9.54 -19.77 -11.06
C GLY A 149 -8.90 -20.59 -9.94
N ASP A 150 -9.76 -21.39 -9.30
CA ASP A 150 -9.46 -22.22 -8.14
C ASP A 150 -8.67 -23.51 -8.44
N SER A 151 -8.66 -24.46 -7.49
CA SER A 151 -7.94 -25.73 -7.59
C SER A 151 -8.41 -26.67 -8.71
N TRP A 152 -9.53 -26.41 -9.39
CA TRP A 152 -9.86 -27.13 -10.62
C TRP A 152 -9.00 -26.69 -11.81
N PHE A 153 -8.41 -25.50 -11.74
CA PHE A 153 -7.47 -24.95 -12.72
C PHE A 153 -6.02 -24.89 -12.22
N GLN A 154 -5.79 -24.93 -10.91
CA GLN A 154 -4.43 -25.03 -10.37
C GLN A 154 -4.36 -25.92 -9.12
N PHE A 155 -4.04 -27.20 -9.31
CA PHE A 155 -3.77 -28.18 -8.26
C PHE A 155 -2.26 -28.52 -8.24
N PRO A 156 -1.42 -27.84 -7.43
CA PRO A 156 0.02 -27.95 -7.58
C PRO A 156 0.56 -29.38 -7.37
N PHE A 157 1.20 -29.93 -8.40
CA PHE A 157 2.01 -31.17 -8.42
C PHE A 157 1.29 -32.51 -8.12
N LEU A 158 0.27 -32.52 -7.26
CA LEU A 158 -0.36 -33.72 -6.74
C LEU A 158 -1.45 -34.31 -7.66
N LEU A 159 -2.06 -33.48 -8.51
CA LEU A 159 -3.03 -33.88 -9.54
C LEU A 159 -2.75 -33.12 -10.84
N ASP A 160 -3.16 -33.70 -11.97
CA ASP A 160 -3.15 -33.01 -13.26
C ASP A 160 -4.55 -32.43 -13.52
N ASP A 161 -4.70 -31.14 -13.22
CA ASP A 161 -5.98 -30.43 -13.29
C ASP A 161 -6.41 -30.07 -14.72
N ILE A 162 -7.52 -29.35 -14.89
CA ILE A 162 -8.07 -29.04 -16.22
C ILE A 162 -7.05 -28.31 -17.10
N VAL A 163 -6.28 -27.38 -16.56
CA VAL A 163 -5.28 -26.63 -17.33
C VAL A 163 -4.18 -27.57 -17.81
N ASP A 164 -3.70 -28.49 -16.96
CA ASP A 164 -2.71 -29.49 -17.36
C ASP A 164 -3.25 -30.42 -18.46
N GLN A 165 -4.53 -30.80 -18.40
CA GLN A 165 -5.17 -31.62 -19.44
C GLN A 165 -5.35 -30.87 -20.77
N LEU A 166 -5.50 -29.54 -20.74
CA LEU A 166 -5.68 -28.69 -21.93
C LEU A 166 -4.34 -28.24 -22.55
N ASP A 167 -3.26 -28.22 -21.77
CA ASP A 167 -1.93 -27.75 -22.18
C ASP A 167 -1.35 -28.51 -23.41
N ALA A 168 -1.85 -29.73 -23.68
CA ALA A 168 -1.47 -30.49 -24.86
C ALA A 168 -1.99 -29.88 -26.18
N ASN A 169 -3.14 -29.21 -26.17
CA ASN A 169 -3.81 -28.69 -27.37
C ASN A 169 -3.76 -27.17 -27.47
N TYR A 170 -3.51 -26.47 -26.37
CA TYR A 170 -3.59 -25.02 -26.26
C TYR A 170 -2.33 -24.43 -25.61
N HIS A 171 -2.06 -23.15 -25.87
CA HIS A 171 -1.09 -22.38 -25.11
C HIS A 171 -1.84 -21.63 -24.00
N VAL A 172 -1.72 -22.09 -22.76
CA VAL A 172 -2.46 -21.50 -21.64
C VAL A 172 -1.57 -20.59 -20.80
N TRP A 173 -1.91 -19.31 -20.74
CA TRP A 173 -1.35 -18.37 -19.78
C TRP A 173 -2.16 -18.46 -18.47
N CYS A 174 -1.58 -19.13 -17.48
CA CYS A 174 -2.24 -19.43 -16.21
C CYS A 174 -1.97 -18.33 -15.16
N VAL A 175 -3.05 -17.77 -14.62
CA VAL A 175 -3.03 -16.84 -13.48
C VAL A 175 -3.72 -17.38 -12.23
N SER A 176 -4.40 -18.52 -12.35
CA SER A 176 -5.05 -19.28 -11.26
C SER A 176 -4.21 -19.51 -10.01
N ALA A 177 -4.89 -19.73 -8.88
CA ALA A 177 -4.32 -20.27 -7.64
C ALA A 177 -5.35 -21.12 -6.87
N ALA A 178 -4.88 -22.24 -6.30
CA ALA A 178 -5.67 -23.01 -5.35
C ALA A 178 -5.98 -22.17 -4.10
N GLY A 179 -7.23 -22.18 -3.67
CA GLY A 179 -7.72 -21.44 -2.50
C GLY A 179 -8.28 -20.04 -2.78
N ASP A 180 -8.23 -19.57 -4.02
CA ASP A 180 -8.77 -18.26 -4.36
C ASP A 180 -10.31 -18.22 -4.27
N THR A 181 -10.84 -17.14 -3.70
CA THR A 181 -12.27 -16.86 -3.61
C THR A 181 -12.72 -15.97 -4.75
N LEU A 182 -14.02 -15.96 -5.08
CA LEU A 182 -14.56 -15.04 -6.10
C LEU A 182 -14.29 -13.57 -5.77
N ALA A 183 -14.41 -13.18 -4.50
CA ALA A 183 -14.07 -11.83 -4.05
C ALA A 183 -12.59 -11.51 -4.31
N GLY A 184 -11.68 -12.43 -3.96
CA GLY A 184 -10.24 -12.27 -4.21
C GLY A 184 -9.92 -12.06 -5.68
N MET A 185 -10.47 -12.90 -6.56
CA MET A 185 -10.22 -12.85 -8.00
C MET A 185 -10.82 -11.60 -8.68
N ILE A 186 -11.90 -11.02 -8.14
CA ILE A 186 -12.64 -9.94 -8.80
C ILE A 186 -12.36 -8.56 -8.19
N GLU A 187 -12.14 -8.46 -6.88
CA GLU A 187 -12.14 -7.21 -6.13
C GLU A 187 -10.74 -6.76 -5.72
N ALA A 188 -9.81 -7.69 -5.45
CA ALA A 188 -8.52 -7.37 -4.85
C ALA A 188 -7.44 -6.96 -5.87
N ALA A 189 -7.47 -7.50 -7.10
CA ALA A 189 -6.73 -7.08 -8.29
C ALA A 189 -7.06 -8.06 -9.42
N PRO A 190 -7.80 -7.70 -10.48
CA PRO A 190 -8.22 -8.66 -11.49
C PRO A 190 -7.07 -9.01 -12.46
N GLU A 191 -6.14 -9.87 -12.03
CA GLU A 191 -4.94 -10.29 -12.76
C GLU A 191 -5.25 -10.85 -14.16
N TYR A 192 -6.41 -11.51 -14.32
CA TYR A 192 -6.90 -11.99 -15.61
C TYR A 192 -7.06 -10.88 -16.66
N VAL A 193 -7.33 -9.63 -16.26
CA VAL A 193 -7.51 -8.53 -17.23
C VAL A 193 -6.16 -8.10 -17.80
N GLU A 194 -5.13 -7.98 -16.97
CA GLU A 194 -3.76 -7.70 -17.41
C GLU A 194 -3.22 -8.86 -18.25
N ALA A 195 -3.48 -10.10 -17.84
CA ALA A 195 -3.12 -11.27 -18.61
C ALA A 195 -3.76 -11.28 -20.01
N LEU A 196 -5.06 -10.96 -20.11
CA LEU A 196 -5.75 -10.83 -21.40
C LEU A 196 -5.18 -9.71 -22.28
N ALA A 197 -4.80 -8.57 -21.69
CA ALA A 197 -4.17 -7.48 -22.42
C ALA A 197 -2.76 -7.85 -22.93
N GLY A 198 -1.98 -8.58 -22.12
CA GLY A 198 -0.63 -9.01 -22.47
C GLY A 198 -0.56 -10.09 -23.55
N GLN A 199 -1.62 -10.88 -23.74
CA GLN A 199 -1.67 -11.99 -24.71
C GLN A 199 -2.51 -11.67 -25.95
N ALA A 200 -2.47 -10.43 -26.47
CA ALA A 200 -3.35 -9.89 -27.52
C ALA A 200 -3.18 -10.48 -28.95
N GLU A 201 -3.09 -11.80 -29.09
CA GLU A 201 -3.21 -12.54 -30.36
C GLU A 201 -4.48 -13.40 -30.35
N LEU A 202 -5.39 -13.15 -31.31
CA LEU A 202 -6.67 -13.87 -31.46
C LEU A 202 -6.47 -15.37 -31.74
N PRO A 203 -7.38 -16.27 -31.27
CA PRO A 203 -8.57 -16.00 -30.45
C PRO A 203 -8.24 -15.74 -28.98
N ASN A 204 -8.85 -14.71 -28.38
CA ASN A 204 -8.68 -14.37 -26.97
C ASN A 204 -9.78 -15.04 -26.14
N VAL A 205 -9.51 -16.19 -25.54
CA VAL A 205 -10.45 -16.88 -24.65
C VAL A 205 -9.99 -16.79 -23.20
N LEU A 206 -10.88 -16.38 -22.30
CA LEU A 206 -10.71 -16.47 -20.85
C LEU A 206 -11.41 -17.73 -20.33
N LEU A 207 -10.66 -18.64 -19.73
CA LEU A 207 -11.20 -19.70 -18.88
C LEU A 207 -11.34 -19.15 -17.47
N PHE A 208 -12.49 -19.38 -16.83
CA PHE A 208 -12.72 -18.96 -15.45
C PHE A 208 -13.36 -20.08 -14.60
N SER A 209 -12.69 -20.46 -13.51
CA SER A 209 -13.19 -21.37 -12.47
C SER A 209 -13.40 -20.63 -11.15
N GLY A 210 -14.54 -20.79 -10.48
CA GLY A 210 -14.80 -20.15 -9.19
C GLY A 210 -16.17 -20.51 -8.61
N ALA A 211 -16.46 -20.01 -7.41
CA ALA A 211 -17.63 -20.31 -6.56
C ALA A 211 -17.52 -21.56 -5.67
N GLY A 212 -16.50 -22.40 -5.82
CA GLY A 212 -16.28 -23.58 -4.99
C GLY A 212 -16.04 -23.23 -3.53
N ASN A 213 -15.04 -22.38 -3.28
CA ASN A 213 -14.70 -21.84 -1.95
C ASN A 213 -15.88 -21.10 -1.31
N ASP A 214 -16.68 -20.40 -2.12
CA ASP A 214 -17.83 -19.64 -1.65
C ASP A 214 -19.02 -20.52 -1.22
N LEU A 215 -19.03 -21.82 -1.54
CA LEU A 215 -20.12 -22.75 -1.19
C LEU A 215 -19.74 -23.81 -0.16
N VAL A 216 -18.49 -24.30 -0.19
CA VAL A 216 -18.02 -25.37 0.70
C VAL A 216 -16.70 -25.04 1.42
N GLY A 217 -16.19 -23.81 1.26
CA GLY A 217 -15.06 -23.29 2.03
C GLY A 217 -15.42 -22.96 3.48
N GLU A 218 -14.62 -22.11 4.09
CA GLU A 218 -14.78 -21.65 5.47
C GLU A 218 -15.00 -20.13 5.50
N ASP A 219 -15.91 -19.66 6.36
CA ASP A 219 -16.05 -18.24 6.68
C ASP A 219 -14.84 -17.77 7.53
N THR A 220 -14.70 -16.46 7.76
CA THR A 220 -13.53 -15.84 8.41
C THR A 220 -13.24 -16.34 9.83
N ASP A 221 -14.20 -17.01 10.47
CA ASP A 221 -14.11 -17.61 11.80
C ASP A 221 -13.71 -19.10 11.78
N GLY A 222 -13.45 -19.66 10.58
CA GLY A 222 -13.14 -21.08 10.37
C GLY A 222 -14.38 -21.98 10.31
N THR A 223 -15.59 -21.42 10.30
CA THR A 223 -16.82 -22.19 10.19
C THR A 223 -17.08 -22.60 8.74
N SER A 224 -17.39 -23.88 8.50
CA SER A 224 -17.77 -24.36 7.16
C SER A 224 -19.01 -23.62 6.63
N VAL A 225 -18.88 -23.02 5.44
CA VAL A 225 -19.99 -22.34 4.76
C VAL A 225 -21.15 -23.31 4.52
N LEU A 226 -20.82 -24.54 4.09
CA LEU A 226 -21.80 -25.61 3.88
C LEU A 226 -22.58 -25.90 5.16
N PHE A 227 -21.91 -25.92 6.32
CA PHE A 227 -22.61 -26.06 7.60
C PHE A 227 -23.58 -24.91 7.82
N GLY A 228 -23.18 -23.65 7.57
CA GLY A 228 -23.99 -22.46 7.81
C GLY A 228 -25.26 -22.36 6.95
N VAL A 229 -25.20 -22.79 5.68
CA VAL A 229 -26.32 -22.61 4.73
C VAL A 229 -27.38 -23.70 4.77
N LEU A 230 -27.14 -24.81 5.48
CA LEU A 230 -28.06 -25.94 5.53
C LEU A 230 -29.01 -25.90 6.73
N ARG A 231 -30.19 -26.51 6.59
CA ARG A 231 -31.07 -26.85 7.72
C ARG A 231 -30.59 -28.10 8.45
N ASP A 232 -30.96 -28.21 9.73
CA ASP A 232 -30.76 -29.45 10.50
C ASP A 232 -31.62 -30.59 9.94
N PHE A 233 -31.20 -31.83 10.23
CA PHE A 233 -31.92 -33.01 9.79
C PHE A 233 -33.35 -33.06 10.36
N GLU A 234 -34.33 -33.12 9.46
CA GLU A 234 -35.73 -33.40 9.77
C GLU A 234 -36.23 -34.60 8.96
N PRO A 235 -36.84 -35.63 9.58
CA PRO A 235 -37.32 -36.82 8.87
C PRO A 235 -38.31 -36.51 7.75
N GLY A 236 -38.13 -37.18 6.59
CA GLY A 236 -39.10 -37.14 5.48
C GLY A 236 -39.07 -35.88 4.60
N ARG A 237 -38.15 -34.94 4.85
CA ARG A 237 -38.00 -33.75 4.00
C ARG A 237 -37.21 -34.05 2.71
N PRO A 238 -37.56 -33.42 1.58
CA PRO A 238 -36.81 -33.59 0.33
C PRO A 238 -35.49 -32.81 0.36
N ALA A 239 -34.51 -33.21 -0.46
CA ALA A 239 -33.18 -32.57 -0.52
C ALA A 239 -33.22 -31.04 -0.70
N ALA A 240 -34.11 -30.55 -1.58
CA ALA A 240 -34.28 -29.12 -1.83
C ALA A 240 -34.68 -28.33 -0.58
N TRP A 241 -35.42 -28.95 0.35
CA TRP A 241 -35.84 -28.27 1.58
C TRP A 241 -34.66 -27.94 2.50
N TYR A 242 -33.56 -28.70 2.45
CA TYR A 242 -32.39 -28.45 3.30
C TYR A 242 -31.54 -27.27 2.83
N VAL A 243 -31.63 -26.92 1.54
CA VAL A 243 -30.90 -25.79 0.93
C VAL A 243 -31.80 -24.58 0.68
N ASP A 244 -33.12 -24.74 0.83
CA ASP A 244 -34.10 -23.65 0.77
C ASP A 244 -34.02 -22.79 2.03
N THR A 245 -32.93 -22.04 2.16
CA THR A 245 -32.63 -21.15 3.28
C THR A 245 -32.27 -19.77 2.75
N ASP A 246 -32.54 -18.73 3.54
CA ASP A 246 -32.14 -17.36 3.19
C ASP A 246 -30.62 -17.26 3.04
N ALA A 247 -29.86 -17.94 3.91
CA ALA A 247 -28.40 -17.98 3.86
C ALA A 247 -27.87 -18.58 2.54
N PHE A 248 -28.47 -19.66 2.03
CA PHE A 248 -28.08 -20.23 0.74
C PHE A 248 -28.47 -19.31 -0.42
N ALA A 249 -29.65 -18.70 -0.37
CA ALA A 249 -30.11 -17.76 -1.38
C ALA A 249 -29.23 -16.51 -1.44
N GLU A 250 -28.82 -15.96 -0.29
CA GLU A 250 -27.89 -14.84 -0.18
C GLU A 250 -26.51 -15.19 -0.75
N ARG A 251 -26.02 -16.42 -0.49
CA ARG A 251 -24.74 -16.87 -1.04
C ARG A 251 -24.79 -17.00 -2.56
N LEU A 252 -25.87 -17.56 -3.11
CA LEU A 252 -26.07 -17.60 -4.57
C LEU A 252 -26.21 -16.20 -5.17
N ALA A 253 -26.88 -15.27 -4.49
CA ALA A 253 -26.97 -13.87 -4.94
C ALA A 253 -25.61 -13.17 -4.94
N PHE A 254 -24.75 -13.45 -3.96
CA PHE A 254 -23.37 -13.00 -3.96
C PHE A 254 -22.59 -13.53 -5.17
N ILE A 255 -22.64 -14.85 -5.41
CA ILE A 255 -21.99 -15.49 -6.56
C ILE A 255 -22.50 -14.90 -7.89
N GLU A 256 -23.82 -14.67 -8.03
CA GLU A 256 -24.38 -14.06 -9.24
C GLU A 256 -23.82 -12.65 -9.49
N ARG A 257 -23.72 -11.83 -8.44
CA ARG A 257 -23.15 -10.48 -8.55
C ARG A 257 -21.69 -10.52 -8.97
N ALA A 258 -20.90 -11.41 -8.37
CA ALA A 258 -19.49 -11.60 -8.73
C ALA A 258 -19.32 -11.95 -10.22
N TYR A 259 -20.06 -12.96 -10.72
CA TYR A 259 -20.00 -13.31 -12.15
C TYR A 259 -20.50 -12.19 -13.07
N ARG A 260 -21.52 -11.43 -12.67
CA ARG A 260 -21.98 -10.26 -13.45
C ARG A 260 -20.90 -9.19 -13.55
N THR A 261 -20.18 -8.93 -12.46
CA THR A 261 -19.03 -8.01 -12.45
C THR A 261 -17.95 -8.51 -13.39
N LEU A 262 -17.48 -9.76 -13.25
CA LEU A 262 -16.49 -10.38 -14.13
C LEU A 262 -16.86 -10.23 -15.62
N LEU A 263 -18.07 -10.69 -16.00
CA LEU A 263 -18.52 -10.69 -17.39
C LEU A 263 -18.71 -9.27 -17.93
N GLY A 264 -19.19 -8.34 -17.09
CA GLY A 264 -19.32 -6.93 -17.39
C GLY A 264 -17.97 -6.27 -17.66
N THR A 265 -17.00 -6.47 -16.76
CA THR A 265 -15.64 -5.93 -16.87
C THR A 265 -14.96 -6.40 -18.15
N VAL A 266 -14.97 -7.71 -18.43
CA VAL A 266 -14.37 -8.25 -19.66
C VAL A 266 -15.09 -7.73 -20.91
N GLY A 267 -16.42 -7.66 -20.87
CA GLY A 267 -17.23 -7.15 -21.97
C GLY A 267 -16.92 -5.69 -22.31
N GLN A 268 -16.81 -4.83 -21.29
CA GLN A 268 -16.49 -3.41 -21.41
C GLN A 268 -15.04 -3.18 -21.88
N ALA A 269 -14.09 -3.85 -21.22
CA ALA A 269 -12.66 -3.70 -21.50
C ALA A 269 -12.28 -4.10 -22.93
N PHE A 270 -12.83 -5.22 -23.43
CA PHE A 270 -12.40 -5.80 -24.71
C PHE A 270 -13.43 -5.66 -25.84
N GLY A 271 -14.57 -5.00 -25.58
CA GLY A 271 -15.62 -4.76 -26.58
C GLY A 271 -16.29 -6.05 -27.08
N GLY A 272 -16.43 -7.05 -26.20
CA GLY A 272 -17.03 -8.35 -26.51
C GLY A 272 -16.18 -9.27 -27.42
N ARG A 273 -14.92 -8.91 -27.70
CA ARG A 273 -13.99 -9.73 -28.51
C ARG A 273 -13.38 -10.91 -27.76
N VAL A 274 -13.49 -10.93 -26.43
CA VAL A 274 -13.00 -12.03 -25.58
C VAL A 274 -14.17 -12.94 -25.25
N ALA A 275 -14.03 -14.22 -25.59
CA ALA A 275 -14.97 -15.24 -25.13
C ALA A 275 -14.63 -15.63 -23.69
N VAL A 276 -15.59 -15.53 -22.77
CA VAL A 276 -15.43 -15.98 -21.38
C VAL A 276 -16.10 -17.34 -21.22
N VAL A 277 -15.33 -18.36 -20.86
CA VAL A 277 -15.78 -19.74 -20.67
C VAL A 277 -15.83 -20.02 -19.17
N LEU A 278 -17.06 -20.08 -18.65
CA LEU A 278 -17.38 -20.47 -17.27
C LEU A 278 -17.71 -21.96 -17.22
N HIS A 279 -17.53 -22.59 -16.06
CA HIS A 279 -18.05 -23.93 -15.81
C HIS A 279 -18.67 -24.03 -14.42
N GLY A 280 -19.61 -24.96 -14.27
CA GLY A 280 -20.02 -25.44 -12.95
C GLY A 280 -19.17 -26.62 -12.52
N TYR A 281 -19.44 -27.15 -11.33
CA TYR A 281 -18.81 -28.40 -10.86
C TYR A 281 -19.68 -29.61 -11.21
N ASP A 282 -19.08 -30.80 -11.19
CA ASP A 282 -19.82 -32.06 -11.27
C ASP A 282 -20.34 -32.46 -9.89
N HIS A 283 -21.30 -33.39 -9.82
CA HIS A 283 -21.97 -33.84 -8.59
C HIS A 283 -21.01 -34.54 -7.62
N ALA A 284 -20.32 -33.73 -6.83
CA ALA A 284 -19.43 -34.14 -5.76
C ALA A 284 -20.07 -35.18 -4.83
N ILE A 285 -19.27 -36.15 -4.38
CA ILE A 285 -19.76 -37.26 -3.57
C ILE A 285 -19.27 -37.08 -2.13
N PRO A 286 -20.19 -36.80 -1.17
CA PRO A 286 -19.86 -36.71 0.25
C PRO A 286 -19.20 -38.00 0.76
N GLY A 287 -18.15 -37.83 1.54
CA GLY A 287 -17.48 -38.86 2.30
C GLY A 287 -18.30 -39.35 3.49
N GLY A 288 -17.92 -40.53 3.96
CA GLY A 288 -18.53 -41.17 5.11
C GLY A 288 -17.91 -42.54 5.40
N PRO A 289 -18.48 -43.27 6.37
CA PRO A 289 -17.98 -44.60 6.74
C PRO A 289 -17.90 -45.54 5.54
N GLY A 290 -16.73 -46.16 5.35
CA GLY A 290 -16.48 -47.10 4.25
C GLY A 290 -16.07 -46.47 2.92
N ASP A 291 -15.82 -45.16 2.88
CA ASP A 291 -15.32 -44.49 1.67
C ASP A 291 -13.96 -45.08 1.21
N PRO A 292 -13.82 -45.49 -0.05
CA PRO A 292 -12.58 -46.09 -0.57
C PRO A 292 -11.49 -45.08 -0.93
N ARG A 293 -11.78 -43.77 -1.02
CA ARG A 293 -10.80 -42.73 -1.34
C ARG A 293 -9.74 -42.63 -0.25
N ARG A 294 -8.53 -42.19 -0.59
CA ARG A 294 -7.39 -42.04 0.34
C ARG A 294 -6.53 -40.83 -0.09
N PRO A 295 -7.06 -39.60 -0.04
CA PRO A 295 -6.29 -38.43 -0.46
C PRO A 295 -5.13 -38.16 0.49
N LEU A 296 -4.02 -37.63 -0.03
CA LEU A 296 -2.83 -37.33 0.77
C LEU A 296 -2.97 -36.04 1.58
N TRP A 297 -3.95 -35.19 1.24
CA TRP A 297 -4.12 -33.83 1.72
C TRP A 297 -5.44 -33.61 2.47
N ALA A 298 -6.23 -34.65 2.74
CA ALA A 298 -7.51 -34.49 3.43
C ALA A 298 -7.94 -35.77 4.14
N ALA A 299 -8.83 -35.65 5.13
CA ALA A 299 -9.63 -36.78 5.58
C ALA A 299 -10.75 -37.09 4.55
N ASN A 300 -11.22 -38.33 4.52
CA ASN A 300 -12.19 -38.79 3.51
C ASN A 300 -13.54 -38.06 3.54
N ASP A 301 -13.90 -37.44 4.66
CA ASP A 301 -15.16 -36.73 4.88
C ASP A 301 -14.95 -35.29 5.36
N ALA A 302 -13.75 -34.71 5.16
CA ALA A 302 -13.34 -33.45 5.76
C ALA A 302 -14.26 -32.25 5.46
N TRP A 303 -14.75 -32.12 4.23
CA TRP A 303 -15.28 -30.86 3.70
C TRP A 303 -16.77 -30.90 3.39
N ILE A 304 -17.33 -32.06 3.02
CA ILE A 304 -18.77 -32.21 2.77
C ILE A 304 -19.40 -33.14 3.79
N GLY A 305 -18.81 -34.32 4.01
CA GLY A 305 -19.35 -35.37 4.86
C GLY A 305 -19.46 -34.96 6.33
N ALA A 306 -18.41 -34.34 6.89
CA ALA A 306 -18.36 -33.92 8.28
C ALA A 306 -19.35 -32.77 8.59
N PRO A 307 -19.47 -31.69 7.78
CA PRO A 307 -20.54 -30.70 7.93
C PRO A 307 -21.95 -31.29 7.90
N LEU A 308 -22.24 -32.20 6.96
CA LEU A 308 -23.55 -32.88 6.89
C LEU A 308 -23.81 -33.76 8.11
N THR A 309 -22.78 -34.45 8.60
CA THR A 309 -22.83 -35.24 9.84
C THR A 309 -23.18 -34.36 11.04
N ARG A 310 -22.55 -33.18 11.17
CA ARG A 310 -22.83 -32.24 12.26
C ARG A 310 -24.27 -31.70 12.23
N ARG A 311 -24.89 -31.58 11.06
CA ARG A 311 -26.32 -31.24 10.89
C ARG A 311 -27.27 -32.43 11.11
N GLY A 312 -26.77 -33.59 11.51
CA GLY A 312 -27.58 -34.81 11.72
C GLY A 312 -27.94 -35.55 10.44
N ILE A 313 -27.45 -35.13 9.28
CA ILE A 313 -27.81 -35.70 7.97
C ILE A 313 -26.89 -36.89 7.69
N MET A 314 -27.34 -38.10 8.01
CA MET A 314 -26.51 -39.32 7.95
C MET A 314 -26.75 -40.20 6.71
N ASP A 315 -27.95 -40.13 6.11
CA ASP A 315 -28.32 -40.98 4.97
C ASP A 315 -27.48 -40.63 3.72
N PRO A 316 -26.68 -41.56 3.17
CA PRO A 316 -25.82 -41.29 2.02
C PRO A 316 -26.59 -40.86 0.76
N ALA A 317 -27.81 -41.36 0.57
CA ALA A 317 -28.64 -40.98 -0.58
C ALA A 317 -29.10 -39.53 -0.46
N LEU A 318 -29.59 -39.12 0.72
CA LEU A 318 -29.97 -37.76 1.02
C LEU A 318 -28.77 -36.79 0.92
N ARG A 319 -27.61 -37.13 1.49
CA ARG A 319 -26.38 -36.31 1.38
C ARG A 319 -26.04 -36.00 -0.08
N ARG A 320 -26.03 -37.03 -0.94
CA ARG A 320 -25.78 -36.88 -2.39
C ARG A 320 -26.84 -36.02 -3.07
N ALA A 321 -28.10 -36.18 -2.69
CA ALA A 321 -29.20 -35.40 -3.25
C ALA A 321 -29.11 -33.91 -2.88
N ILE A 322 -28.70 -33.59 -1.65
CA ILE A 322 -28.48 -32.20 -1.20
C ILE A 322 -27.35 -31.55 -2.00
N VAL A 323 -26.18 -32.18 -2.06
CA VAL A 323 -25.03 -31.65 -2.81
C VAL A 323 -25.34 -31.51 -4.30
N ARG A 324 -26.02 -32.50 -4.89
CA ARG A 324 -26.53 -32.41 -6.27
C ARG A 324 -27.40 -31.17 -6.46
N THR A 325 -28.33 -30.92 -5.54
CA THR A 325 -29.22 -29.76 -5.61
C THR A 325 -28.42 -28.45 -5.59
N MET A 326 -27.45 -28.30 -4.68
CA MET A 326 -26.62 -27.08 -4.61
C MET A 326 -25.85 -26.83 -5.91
N ILE A 327 -25.24 -27.88 -6.46
CA ILE A 327 -24.47 -27.81 -7.71
C ILE A 327 -25.37 -27.51 -8.90
N ASP A 328 -26.59 -28.04 -8.91
CA ASP A 328 -27.58 -27.76 -9.97
C ASP A 328 -28.03 -26.29 -9.93
N HIS A 329 -28.23 -25.70 -8.74
CA HIS A 329 -28.52 -24.28 -8.59
C HIS A 329 -27.39 -23.38 -9.10
N LEU A 330 -26.13 -23.70 -8.78
CA LEU A 330 -24.96 -22.96 -9.29
C LEU A 330 -24.86 -23.05 -10.82
N ASN A 331 -25.01 -24.26 -11.38
CA ASN A 331 -24.95 -24.45 -12.83
C ASN A 331 -26.07 -23.69 -13.55
N GLU A 332 -27.28 -23.67 -13.00
CA GLU A 332 -28.40 -22.94 -13.61
C GLU A 332 -28.18 -21.41 -13.55
N LEU A 333 -27.64 -20.90 -12.44
CA LEU A 333 -27.24 -19.50 -12.32
C LEU A 333 -26.23 -19.12 -13.43
N GLN A 334 -25.15 -19.88 -13.59
CA GLN A 334 -24.14 -19.61 -14.61
C GLN A 334 -24.72 -19.73 -16.03
N ARG A 335 -25.56 -20.73 -16.29
CA ARG A 335 -26.25 -20.91 -17.58
C ARG A 335 -27.13 -19.70 -17.95
N ARG A 336 -27.85 -19.10 -17.00
CA ARG A 336 -28.64 -17.88 -17.23
C ARG A 336 -27.78 -16.66 -17.60
N LEU A 337 -26.52 -16.62 -17.16
CA LEU A 337 -25.59 -15.55 -17.51
C LEU A 337 -24.97 -15.76 -18.90
N CYS A 338 -24.71 -16.99 -19.31
CA CYS A 338 -24.02 -17.34 -20.55
C CYS A 338 -24.94 -17.36 -21.79
N GLY A 339 -24.87 -16.31 -22.63
CA GLY A 339 -25.67 -16.18 -23.85
C GLY A 339 -24.99 -16.70 -25.13
N GLY A 340 -23.71 -17.06 -25.11
CA GLY A 340 -22.96 -17.48 -26.29
C GLY A 340 -23.39 -18.83 -26.86
N GLY A 341 -23.77 -19.77 -25.99
CA GLY A 341 -24.17 -21.14 -26.35
C GLY A 341 -25.67 -21.45 -26.22
N ALA A 342 -26.48 -20.51 -25.69
CA ALA A 342 -27.91 -20.72 -25.43
C ALA A 342 -28.72 -19.42 -25.65
N ALA A 343 -29.86 -19.53 -26.33
CA ALA A 343 -30.78 -18.40 -26.52
C ALA A 343 -31.41 -17.98 -25.17
N GLY A 344 -31.18 -16.73 -24.76
CA GLY A 344 -31.77 -16.16 -23.54
C GLY A 344 -30.77 -15.86 -22.40
N GLY A 345 -29.48 -16.17 -22.56
CA GLY A 345 -28.46 -15.77 -21.58
C GLY A 345 -28.15 -14.27 -21.62
N THR A 346 -27.72 -13.71 -20.48
CA THR A 346 -27.52 -12.25 -20.33
C THR A 346 -26.34 -11.69 -21.14
N PHE A 347 -25.22 -12.41 -21.20
CA PHE A 347 -23.98 -11.94 -21.82
C PHE A 347 -23.63 -12.78 -23.06
N ALA A 348 -23.66 -12.16 -24.24
CA ALA A 348 -23.45 -12.85 -25.52
C ALA A 348 -22.03 -13.42 -25.70
N HIS A 349 -21.04 -12.83 -25.04
CA HIS A 349 -19.64 -13.28 -25.07
C HIS A 349 -19.31 -14.35 -24.02
N ALA A 350 -20.29 -14.74 -23.20
CA ALA A 350 -20.10 -15.72 -22.12
C ALA A 350 -20.64 -17.11 -22.50
N TRP A 351 -19.88 -18.15 -22.20
CA TRP A 351 -20.13 -19.54 -22.56
C TRP A 351 -20.07 -20.44 -21.32
N HIS A 352 -20.99 -21.39 -21.21
CA HIS A 352 -21.05 -22.32 -20.09
C HIS A 352 -20.61 -23.72 -20.50
N VAL A 353 -19.72 -24.33 -19.72
CA VAL A 353 -19.33 -25.73 -19.82
C VAL A 353 -20.05 -26.52 -18.73
N ASP A 354 -21.08 -27.27 -19.12
CA ASP A 354 -21.80 -28.17 -18.22
C ASP A 354 -21.02 -29.49 -18.08
N VAL A 355 -20.37 -29.65 -16.93
CA VAL A 355 -19.60 -30.86 -16.58
C VAL A 355 -20.39 -31.84 -15.72
N ARG A 356 -21.66 -31.57 -15.41
CA ARG A 356 -22.46 -32.48 -14.58
C ARG A 356 -22.65 -33.85 -15.24
N GLY A 357 -22.56 -34.90 -14.44
CA GLY A 357 -22.71 -36.29 -14.88
C GLY A 357 -21.49 -36.86 -15.61
N THR A 358 -20.34 -36.19 -15.58
CA THR A 358 -19.08 -36.71 -16.16
C THR A 358 -18.29 -37.62 -15.21
N LEU A 359 -18.55 -37.53 -13.91
CA LEU A 359 -17.85 -38.22 -12.82
C LEU A 359 -18.84 -38.99 -11.91
N PRO A 360 -19.60 -39.96 -12.44
CA PRO A 360 -20.69 -40.60 -11.70
C PRO A 360 -20.24 -41.58 -10.61
N ARG A 361 -18.97 -42.03 -10.60
CA ARG A 361 -18.48 -43.07 -9.68
C ARG A 361 -17.55 -42.47 -8.64
N VAL A 362 -17.53 -43.02 -7.42
CA VAL A 362 -16.57 -42.59 -6.37
C VAL A 362 -15.12 -42.69 -6.84
N ALA A 363 -14.77 -43.71 -7.61
CA ALA A 363 -13.43 -43.89 -8.18
C ALA A 363 -13.01 -42.80 -9.20
N ASP A 364 -13.95 -41.94 -9.61
CA ASP A 364 -13.66 -40.80 -10.48
C ASP A 364 -13.08 -39.61 -9.70
N TRP A 365 -13.19 -39.63 -8.37
CA TRP A 365 -12.81 -38.55 -7.45
C TRP A 365 -11.60 -38.94 -6.59
N ALA A 366 -10.65 -38.02 -6.45
CA ALA A 366 -9.49 -38.17 -5.59
C ALA A 366 -9.84 -37.94 -4.11
N ASP A 367 -10.71 -36.95 -3.85
CA ASP A 367 -11.30 -36.62 -2.55
C ASP A 367 -12.80 -36.25 -2.71
N GLU A 368 -13.40 -35.51 -1.77
CA GLU A 368 -14.81 -35.09 -1.85
C GLU A 368 -15.12 -34.08 -2.97
N LEU A 369 -14.13 -33.29 -3.42
CA LEU A 369 -14.28 -32.10 -4.26
C LEU A 369 -13.50 -32.16 -5.58
N HIS A 370 -12.41 -32.93 -5.62
CA HIS A 370 -11.46 -32.95 -6.72
C HIS A 370 -11.53 -34.30 -7.47
N PRO A 371 -11.68 -34.25 -8.80
CA PRO A 371 -11.52 -35.42 -9.66
C PRO A 371 -10.10 -36.03 -9.56
N THR A 372 -9.98 -37.31 -9.90
CA THR A 372 -8.66 -37.91 -10.22
C THR A 372 -8.11 -37.34 -11.53
N ASP A 373 -6.83 -37.56 -11.87
CA ASP A 373 -6.27 -37.18 -13.19
C ASP A 373 -7.16 -37.66 -14.35
N ALA A 374 -7.64 -38.92 -14.30
CA ALA A 374 -8.54 -39.47 -15.30
C ALA A 374 -9.94 -38.81 -15.28
N GLY A 375 -10.38 -38.34 -14.11
CA GLY A 375 -11.58 -37.54 -13.94
C GLY A 375 -11.45 -36.15 -14.54
N PHE A 376 -10.39 -35.42 -14.21
CA PHE A 376 -10.08 -34.12 -14.82
C PHE A 376 -9.95 -34.24 -16.34
N ALA A 377 -9.31 -35.30 -16.85
CA ALA A 377 -9.26 -35.56 -18.29
C ALA A 377 -10.66 -35.73 -18.93
N ARG A 378 -11.64 -36.30 -18.22
CA ARG A 378 -13.03 -36.39 -18.69
C ARG A 378 -13.73 -35.03 -18.67
N ALA A 379 -13.52 -34.25 -17.62
CA ALA A 379 -14.06 -32.90 -17.50
C ALA A 379 -13.47 -31.98 -18.58
N ALA A 380 -12.15 -32.00 -18.79
CA ALA A 380 -11.44 -31.21 -19.81
C ALA A 380 -11.94 -31.49 -21.23
N ARG A 381 -12.39 -32.73 -21.55
CA ARG A 381 -13.05 -33.03 -22.84
C ARG A 381 -14.39 -32.30 -23.07
N ARG A 382 -15.01 -31.75 -22.03
CA ARG A 382 -16.18 -30.86 -22.15
C ARG A 382 -15.73 -29.45 -22.52
N PHE A 383 -14.66 -28.95 -21.90
CA PHE A 383 -14.03 -27.67 -22.25
C PHE A 383 -13.55 -27.69 -23.69
N ASP A 384 -12.78 -28.70 -24.07
CA ASP A 384 -12.21 -28.85 -25.41
C ASP A 384 -13.27 -28.78 -26.52
N ARG A 385 -14.47 -29.33 -26.28
CA ARG A 385 -15.59 -29.22 -27.23
C ARG A 385 -16.09 -27.78 -27.42
N VAL A 386 -16.18 -27.01 -26.33
CA VAL A 386 -16.61 -25.60 -26.40
C VAL A 386 -15.50 -24.73 -26.99
N LEU A 387 -14.25 -24.95 -26.59
CA LEU A 387 -13.08 -24.24 -27.10
C LEU A 387 -12.88 -24.48 -28.60
N ALA A 388 -12.92 -25.74 -29.05
CA ALA A 388 -12.84 -26.06 -30.47
C ALA A 388 -13.97 -25.40 -31.27
N HIS A 389 -15.19 -25.32 -30.72
CA HIS A 389 -16.29 -24.61 -31.39
C HIS A 389 -16.02 -23.11 -31.53
N LEU A 390 -15.54 -22.46 -30.46
CA LEU A 390 -15.19 -21.04 -30.45
C LEU A 390 -14.11 -20.71 -31.49
N ILE A 391 -13.01 -21.48 -31.45
CA ILE A 391 -11.84 -21.26 -32.30
C ILE A 391 -12.18 -21.48 -33.78
N ASN A 392 -12.87 -22.58 -34.11
CA ASN A 392 -13.29 -22.86 -35.49
C ASN A 392 -14.26 -21.80 -36.04
N ARG A 393 -15.12 -21.21 -35.19
CA ARG A 393 -16.07 -20.16 -35.59
C ARG A 393 -15.34 -18.86 -35.94
N GLU A 394 -14.31 -18.49 -35.19
CA GLU A 394 -13.48 -17.34 -35.50
C GLU A 394 -12.69 -17.53 -36.80
N GLU A 395 -12.05 -18.69 -36.98
CA GLU A 395 -11.33 -19.03 -38.22
C GLU A 395 -12.25 -18.98 -39.46
N ALA A 396 -13.47 -19.49 -39.36
CA ALA A 396 -14.45 -19.43 -40.44
C ALA A 396 -14.94 -18.00 -40.75
N THR A 397 -15.05 -17.15 -39.71
CA THR A 397 -15.45 -15.74 -39.87
C THR A 397 -14.33 -14.93 -40.54
N MET A 398 -13.08 -15.17 -40.16
CA MET A 398 -11.89 -14.58 -40.78
C MET A 398 -11.73 -14.99 -42.25
N ALA A 399 -11.90 -16.27 -42.57
CA ALA A 399 -11.82 -16.79 -43.93
C ALA A 399 -12.92 -16.23 -44.88
N ASN A 400 -14.11 -15.94 -44.35
CA ASN A 400 -15.19 -15.30 -45.12
C ASN A 400 -14.97 -13.79 -45.32
N GLY A 401 -14.34 -13.11 -44.36
CA GLY A 401 -13.94 -11.70 -44.48
C GLY A 401 -12.91 -11.48 -45.59
N GLU A 402 -11.91 -12.35 -45.70
CA GLU A 402 -10.89 -12.31 -46.75
C GLU A 402 -11.47 -12.62 -48.15
N ARG A 403 -12.42 -13.56 -48.25
CA ARG A 403 -13.14 -13.85 -49.51
C ARG A 403 -14.05 -12.71 -49.97
N SER A 404 -14.61 -11.93 -49.03
CA SER A 404 -15.42 -10.74 -49.33
C SER A 404 -14.56 -9.55 -49.79
N ALA A 405 -13.39 -9.37 -49.16
CA ALA A 405 -12.40 -8.38 -49.58
C ALA A 405 -11.81 -8.67 -50.98
N GLY A 406 -11.72 -9.95 -51.36
CA GLY A 406 -11.27 -10.40 -52.69
C GLY A 406 -12.20 -10.09 -53.88
N ARG A 407 -13.40 -9.53 -53.67
CA ARG A 407 -14.33 -9.15 -54.75
C ARG A 407 -14.48 -7.63 -54.98
N LYS A 408 -13.77 -6.80 -54.21
CA LYS A 408 -13.73 -5.34 -54.42
C LYS A 408 -12.30 -4.83 -54.41
N SER A 409 -11.56 -5.03 -55.50
CA SER A 409 -10.49 -4.12 -55.95
C SER A 409 -9.73 -4.66 -57.19
N GLU A 410 -10.22 -4.32 -58.38
CA GLU A 410 -9.35 -4.15 -59.56
C GLU A 410 -9.02 -2.66 -59.82
N ALA A 411 -9.47 -1.74 -58.96
CA ALA A 411 -9.30 -0.30 -59.16
C ALA A 411 -8.47 0.44 -58.09
N VAL A 412 -7.91 -0.25 -57.09
CA VAL A 412 -7.16 0.41 -55.99
C VAL A 412 -5.88 -0.35 -55.67
N ARG A 413 -4.99 -0.51 -56.66
CA ARG A 413 -3.67 -1.15 -56.48
C ARG A 413 -2.47 -0.19 -56.51
N THR A 414 -2.70 1.13 -56.56
CA THR A 414 -1.59 2.10 -56.71
C THR A 414 -1.36 3.05 -55.53
N GLU A 415 -2.09 2.92 -54.41
CA GLU A 415 -1.84 3.75 -53.21
C GLU A 415 -1.53 2.95 -51.92
N ARG A 416 -1.56 1.62 -51.97
CA ARG A 416 -1.44 0.77 -50.76
C ARG A 416 -0.03 0.24 -50.47
N ALA A 417 1.00 0.98 -50.88
CA ALA A 417 2.39 0.69 -50.52
C ALA A 417 2.93 1.58 -49.37
N ALA A 418 2.10 2.46 -48.79
CA ALA A 418 2.56 3.42 -47.77
C ALA A 418 1.77 3.40 -46.43
N GLY A 419 0.92 2.39 -46.18
CA GLY A 419 -0.01 2.42 -45.04
C GLY A 419 -0.21 1.09 -44.31
N SER A 420 0.85 0.30 -44.11
CA SER A 420 0.79 -0.94 -43.32
C SER A 420 1.66 -0.85 -42.07
N ALA A 421 1.22 -0.05 -41.10
CA ALA A 421 1.66 -0.13 -39.71
C ALA A 421 0.56 0.47 -38.83
N ILE A 422 -0.51 -0.28 -38.58
CA ILE A 422 -1.36 0.00 -37.42
C ILE A 422 -0.57 -0.52 -36.22
N ASN A 423 -0.08 0.42 -35.40
CA ASN A 423 0.80 0.19 -34.26
C ASN A 423 0.08 -0.69 -33.22
N ALA A 424 0.63 -1.87 -32.89
CA ALA A 424 0.12 -2.74 -31.82
C ALA A 424 0.07 -2.02 -30.45
N THR A 425 0.90 -1.00 -30.27
CA THR A 425 0.92 -0.08 -29.12
C THR A 425 -0.38 0.71 -28.98
N LEU A 426 -0.98 1.18 -30.07
CA LEU A 426 -2.20 2.01 -30.02
C LEU A 426 -3.43 1.19 -29.61
N LEU A 427 -3.48 -0.10 -29.98
CA LEU A 427 -4.52 -1.00 -29.51
C LEU A 427 -4.31 -1.39 -28.04
N GLY A 428 -3.05 -1.57 -27.62
CA GLY A 428 -2.66 -1.81 -26.23
C GLY A 428 -3.04 -0.66 -25.31
N ASP A 429 -2.79 0.58 -25.72
CA ASP A 429 -3.10 1.79 -24.94
C ASP A 429 -4.63 2.04 -24.83
N ILE A 430 -5.38 1.77 -25.91
CA ILE A 430 -6.84 1.87 -25.91
C ILE A 430 -7.47 0.77 -25.03
N VAL A 431 -6.92 -0.44 -25.05
CA VAL A 431 -7.37 -1.53 -24.19
C VAL A 431 -6.98 -1.27 -22.74
N ALA A 432 -5.77 -0.80 -22.44
CA ALA A 432 -5.33 -0.47 -21.09
C ALA A 432 -6.14 0.67 -20.46
N SER A 433 -6.47 1.71 -21.25
CA SER A 433 -7.37 2.79 -20.81
C SER A 433 -8.78 2.28 -20.53
N ARG A 434 -9.37 1.46 -21.42
CA ARG A 434 -10.72 0.90 -21.22
C ARG A 434 -10.78 -0.13 -20.10
N VAL A 435 -9.69 -0.84 -19.85
CA VAL A 435 -9.49 -1.74 -18.72
C VAL A 435 -9.47 -0.96 -17.41
N ALA A 436 -8.69 0.12 -17.33
CA ALA A 436 -8.63 0.97 -16.14
C ALA A 436 -10.02 1.57 -15.82
N ASP A 437 -10.76 2.00 -16.84
CA ASP A 437 -12.11 2.53 -16.68
C ASP A 437 -13.13 1.44 -16.27
N ALA A 438 -13.02 0.23 -16.82
CA ALA A 438 -13.90 -0.89 -16.47
C ALA A 438 -13.62 -1.44 -15.05
N VAL A 439 -12.35 -1.49 -14.63
CA VAL A 439 -11.95 -1.87 -13.27
C VAL A 439 -12.43 -0.81 -12.26
N ALA A 440 -12.28 0.47 -12.58
CA ALA A 440 -12.82 1.55 -11.76
C ALA A 440 -14.36 1.49 -11.64
N ALA A 441 -15.06 1.21 -12.74
CA ALA A 441 -16.52 1.07 -12.74
C ALA A 441 -17.01 -0.19 -12.00
N ALA A 442 -16.23 -1.27 -12.02
CA ALA A 442 -16.53 -2.53 -11.32
C ALA A 442 -16.33 -2.45 -9.80
N LEU A 443 -15.42 -1.60 -9.33
CA LEU A 443 -15.12 -1.40 -7.90
C LEU A 443 -16.12 -0.45 -7.21
N GLN A 444 -16.82 0.40 -7.97
CA GLN A 444 -17.73 1.41 -7.42
C GLN A 444 -18.89 0.83 -6.57
N PRO A 445 -19.60 -0.24 -6.97
CA PRO A 445 -20.65 -0.84 -6.15
C PRO A 445 -20.14 -1.55 -4.88
N LEU A 446 -18.83 -1.79 -4.80
CA LEU A 446 -18.17 -2.39 -3.65
C LEU A 446 -17.86 -1.34 -2.58
N ILE A 447 -17.42 -0.16 -3.03
CA ILE A 447 -17.26 1.04 -2.21
C ILE A 447 -18.61 1.44 -1.60
N ASP A 448 -19.68 1.33 -2.39
CA ASP A 448 -21.05 1.68 -1.98
C ASP A 448 -21.69 0.66 -1.01
N ARG A 449 -21.05 -0.49 -0.74
CA ARG A 449 -21.56 -1.57 0.14
C ARG A 449 -20.82 -1.73 1.48
N LEU A 450 -19.80 -0.93 1.74
CA LEU A 450 -19.14 -0.92 3.04
C LEU A 450 -20.11 -0.38 4.12
N PRO A 451 -20.35 -1.10 5.23
CA PRO A 451 -21.23 -0.62 6.27
C PRO A 451 -20.56 0.52 7.07
N PRO A 452 -21.34 1.44 7.67
CA PRO A 452 -20.79 2.50 8.49
C PRO A 452 -20.21 1.91 9.80
N PRO A 453 -19.18 2.54 10.41
CA PRO A 453 -18.60 2.01 11.63
C PRO A 453 -19.52 2.24 12.85
N GLY A 454 -20.08 1.14 13.38
CA GLY A 454 -20.12 0.86 14.82
C GLY A 454 -21.45 0.43 15.46
N ALA A 455 -21.52 -0.82 15.97
CA ALA A 455 -22.12 -1.20 17.27
C ALA A 455 -21.90 -2.71 17.61
N GLY A 456 -21.22 -2.99 18.73
CA GLY A 456 -21.11 -4.30 19.42
C GLY A 456 -19.95 -5.19 18.92
N ASP A 457 -18.96 -5.57 19.73
CA ASP A 457 -19.17 -6.37 20.93
C ASP A 457 -18.28 -5.97 22.13
N THR A 458 -18.90 -6.04 23.29
CA THR A 458 -18.43 -5.56 24.59
C THR A 458 -17.75 -6.68 25.37
N ALA A 459 -16.43 -6.63 25.49
CA ALA A 459 -15.70 -7.44 26.48
C ALA A 459 -14.43 -6.76 26.99
N SER A 460 -14.56 -5.56 27.57
CA SER A 460 -13.58 -4.99 28.52
C SER A 460 -14.14 -3.91 29.46
N ALA A 461 -15.46 -3.64 29.43
CA ALA A 461 -16.10 -2.69 30.34
C ALA A 461 -16.63 -3.39 31.61
N ARG A 462 -15.71 -3.87 32.47
CA ARG A 462 -16.04 -4.28 33.84
C ARG A 462 -14.91 -3.96 34.82
N THR A 463 -14.53 -2.70 34.94
CA THR A 463 -13.97 -2.17 36.20
C THR A 463 -14.20 -0.65 36.17
N LEU A 464 -14.65 -0.08 37.29
CA LEU A 464 -14.88 1.36 37.55
C LEU A 464 -16.27 1.92 37.18
N GLN A 465 -17.33 1.30 37.70
CA GLN A 465 -18.47 2.05 38.24
C GLN A 465 -18.96 1.37 39.53
N ARG A 466 -18.30 1.73 40.64
CA ARG A 466 -18.86 1.65 41.99
C ARG A 466 -18.58 2.99 42.65
N HIS A 467 -19.58 3.85 42.67
CA HIS A 467 -19.99 4.72 43.78
C HIS A 467 -20.88 5.84 43.23
N ALA A 468 -22.16 5.52 43.06
CA ALA A 468 -23.23 6.50 43.12
C ALA A 468 -24.15 6.06 44.26
N ALA A 469 -24.02 6.74 45.39
CA ALA A 469 -25.06 6.82 46.41
C ALA A 469 -24.89 8.20 47.07
N GLY A 470 -25.86 9.08 46.83
CA GLY A 470 -25.89 10.42 47.41
C GLY A 470 -26.02 10.40 48.94
N PRO A 471 -25.96 11.58 49.56
CA PRO A 471 -27.22 12.07 50.12
C PRO A 471 -27.46 13.56 49.93
N SER A 472 -28.73 13.91 50.18
CA SER A 472 -29.38 15.22 50.18
C SER A 472 -29.02 16.14 51.36
N ALA A 473 -29.37 17.42 51.16
CA ALA A 473 -29.72 18.49 52.12
C ALA A 473 -28.59 19.33 52.75
N GLY A 474 -28.77 20.66 52.71
CA GLY A 474 -28.00 21.64 53.48
C GLY A 474 -28.09 23.07 52.93
N GLU A 475 -28.72 23.95 53.70
CA GLU A 475 -29.09 25.35 53.41
C GLU A 475 -27.92 26.36 53.43
N THR A 476 -28.11 27.51 52.78
CA THR A 476 -27.86 28.93 53.22
C THR A 476 -27.74 29.83 51.97
N ALA A 477 -28.72 30.67 51.62
CA ALA A 477 -29.10 31.98 52.19
C ALA A 477 -28.09 33.12 51.92
N GLY A 478 -28.53 34.11 51.11
CA GLY A 478 -27.87 35.39 50.90
C GLY A 478 -28.62 36.25 49.87
N ALA A 479 -29.54 37.09 50.34
CA ALA A 479 -30.47 37.91 49.56
C ALA A 479 -30.09 39.39 49.57
N ILE A 480 -30.31 40.11 48.46
CA ILE A 480 -30.70 41.54 48.34
C ILE A 480 -31.42 41.65 46.98
N ARG A 481 -32.75 41.76 46.82
CA ARG A 481 -33.83 42.66 47.28
C ARG A 481 -33.99 43.93 46.40
N GLU A 482 -35.13 43.96 45.69
CA GLU A 482 -36.02 45.11 45.36
C GLU A 482 -35.57 46.16 44.31
N GLU A 483 -36.42 46.80 43.48
CA GLU A 483 -37.87 47.05 43.60
C GLU A 483 -38.52 47.55 42.27
N ARG A 484 -39.82 47.16 42.09
CA ARG A 484 -40.99 47.94 41.60
C ARG A 484 -41.09 48.58 40.19
N THR A 485 -42.03 48.04 39.42
CA THR A 485 -43.09 48.76 38.66
C THR A 485 -44.12 49.44 39.60
N PRO A 486 -44.91 50.46 39.16
CA PRO A 486 -46.26 50.16 38.61
C PRO A 486 -46.87 51.15 37.57
N ALA A 487 -47.64 50.56 36.65
CA ALA A 487 -49.04 50.83 36.26
C ALA A 487 -49.55 52.11 35.54
N ALA A 488 -50.38 51.82 34.52
CA ALA A 488 -51.61 52.46 34.03
C ALA A 488 -51.53 53.85 33.35
N GLY A 489 -52.29 54.18 32.30
CA GLY A 489 -53.36 53.55 31.55
C GLY A 489 -53.90 54.56 30.51
N GLY A 490 -54.77 54.14 29.59
CA GLY A 490 -55.50 55.09 28.73
C GLY A 490 -56.05 54.51 27.44
N ARG A 491 -57.36 54.26 27.41
CA ARG A 491 -58.15 53.86 26.22
C ARG A 491 -58.54 55.09 25.39
N GLY A 492 -58.64 54.93 24.07
CA GLY A 492 -59.34 55.84 23.15
C GLY A 492 -59.79 55.06 21.90
N ARG A 493 -61.05 55.25 21.49
CA ARG A 493 -61.84 54.41 20.57
C ARG A 493 -62.19 55.18 19.28
N ALA A 494 -62.59 54.42 18.26
CA ALA A 494 -63.38 54.79 17.05
C ALA A 494 -62.61 55.51 15.93
N GLY A 495 -62.89 55.31 14.63
CA GLY A 495 -63.86 54.53 13.85
C GLY A 495 -63.50 54.79 12.36
N ASP A 496 -63.47 53.79 11.50
CA ASP A 496 -64.54 53.41 10.55
C ASP A 496 -64.21 53.85 9.09
N SER A 497 -64.80 53.15 8.12
CA SER A 497 -64.83 53.32 6.65
C SER A 497 -63.82 52.55 5.75
N ARG A 498 -64.32 51.41 5.25
CA ARG A 498 -64.11 50.79 3.90
C ARG A 498 -64.58 51.77 2.78
N PRO A 499 -64.30 51.61 1.45
CA PRO A 499 -64.35 50.32 0.72
C PRO A 499 -63.50 50.13 -0.57
N GLU A 500 -63.51 48.86 -1.02
CA GLU A 500 -63.62 48.30 -2.38
C GLU A 500 -62.84 48.84 -3.60
N GLY A 501 -62.17 47.88 -4.27
CA GLY A 501 -62.49 47.54 -5.67
C GLY A 501 -61.43 47.88 -6.74
N GLY A 502 -61.05 46.89 -7.56
CA GLY A 502 -60.57 47.17 -8.92
C GLY A 502 -59.41 46.32 -9.45
N ARG A 503 -59.80 45.30 -10.22
CA ARG A 503 -59.06 44.37 -11.09
C ARG A 503 -57.79 44.89 -11.81
N ALA A 504 -56.91 43.91 -12.03
CA ALA A 504 -55.69 43.90 -12.83
C ALA A 504 -55.90 44.06 -14.35
N SER A 505 -54.92 44.69 -15.03
CA SER A 505 -54.50 44.36 -16.39
C SER A 505 -53.09 44.87 -16.72
N ILE A 506 -52.20 43.91 -16.99
CA ILE A 506 -50.99 43.84 -17.83
C ILE A 506 -50.65 45.09 -18.70
N ARG A 507 -49.41 45.63 -18.59
CA ARG A 507 -48.33 45.56 -19.61
C ARG A 507 -47.19 46.57 -19.40
N ALA A 508 -46.01 46.08 -19.78
CA ALA A 508 -44.85 46.76 -20.34
C ALA A 508 -43.87 47.43 -19.36
N ALA A 509 -42.69 46.80 -19.32
CA ALA A 509 -41.46 47.29 -18.75
C ALA A 509 -40.98 48.57 -19.45
N THR A 510 -40.60 49.55 -18.64
CA THR A 510 -39.66 50.62 -18.98
C THR A 510 -38.76 50.79 -17.77
N GLU A 511 -37.45 50.81 -18.04
CA GLU A 511 -36.33 50.96 -17.12
C GLU A 511 -36.55 51.99 -16.00
N PRO A 512 -35.90 51.77 -14.84
CA PRO A 512 -35.44 52.90 -14.06
C PRO A 512 -33.95 52.83 -13.72
N ALA A 513 -33.27 53.90 -14.13
CA ALA A 513 -32.51 54.82 -13.30
C ALA A 513 -31.31 54.28 -12.51
N GLY A 514 -30.16 54.89 -12.80
CA GLY A 514 -28.86 54.59 -12.23
C GLY A 514 -28.75 54.68 -10.71
N PRO A 515 -27.65 54.13 -10.16
CA PRO A 515 -27.48 53.97 -8.73
C PRO A 515 -27.37 55.33 -8.05
N ARG A 516 -28.22 55.54 -7.04
CA ARG A 516 -28.02 56.62 -6.07
C ARG A 516 -26.87 56.24 -5.15
N ASP A 517 -25.92 57.14 -5.14
CA ASP A 517 -24.80 57.28 -4.22
C ASP A 517 -25.24 57.05 -2.75
N LEU A 518 -24.74 55.97 -2.17
CA LEU A 518 -24.76 55.71 -0.73
C LEU A 518 -23.32 55.45 -0.30
N GLY A 519 -22.65 56.54 0.11
CA GLY A 519 -21.72 56.62 1.22
C GLY A 519 -20.71 55.49 1.38
N ALA A 520 -19.49 55.75 0.94
CA ALA A 520 -18.28 55.10 1.40
C ALA A 520 -18.11 55.27 2.93
N ASP A 521 -18.50 54.24 3.69
CA ASP A 521 -17.98 54.00 5.04
C ASP A 521 -18.28 52.55 5.46
N ALA A 522 -17.40 51.63 5.08
CA ALA A 522 -17.31 50.28 5.63
C ALA A 522 -15.86 49.81 5.49
N GLY A 523 -14.97 50.42 6.29
CA GLY A 523 -13.63 49.88 6.51
C GLY A 523 -13.74 48.50 7.16
N GLY A 524 -13.48 47.45 6.38
CA GLY A 524 -13.20 46.14 6.95
C GLY A 524 -11.97 46.22 7.87
N PRO A 525 -11.85 45.37 8.91
CA PRO A 525 -10.68 45.39 9.76
C PRO A 525 -9.44 45.02 8.92
N ASP A 526 -8.54 45.99 8.70
CA ASP A 526 -7.20 45.73 8.21
C ASP A 526 -6.51 44.76 9.17
N VAL A 527 -6.07 43.62 8.65
CA VAL A 527 -5.26 42.65 9.40
C VAL A 527 -3.82 43.20 9.43
N PRO A 528 -3.25 43.55 10.59
CA PRO A 528 -2.12 44.48 10.70
C PRO A 528 -0.74 43.91 10.35
N PHE A 529 -0.65 42.82 9.59
CA PHE A 529 0.64 42.21 9.21
C PHE A 529 0.50 41.48 7.86
N VAL A 530 0.66 42.21 6.77
CA VAL A 530 0.94 41.58 5.47
C VAL A 530 2.45 41.50 5.36
N ALA A 531 3.01 40.31 5.11
CA ALA A 531 4.45 40.18 4.87
C ALA A 531 4.87 41.12 3.74
N GLU A 532 6.12 41.60 3.73
CA GLU A 532 6.56 42.55 2.71
C GLU A 532 6.40 41.93 1.29
N VAL A 533 5.41 42.43 0.55
CA VAL A 533 5.08 41.92 -0.78
C VAL A 533 6.16 42.38 -1.75
N THR A 534 6.98 41.44 -2.22
CA THR A 534 7.97 41.70 -3.27
C THR A 534 7.63 40.88 -4.51
N THR A 535 7.49 41.56 -5.64
CA THR A 535 7.36 40.93 -6.97
C THR A 535 8.71 40.76 -7.65
N GLU A 536 9.83 41.03 -6.99
CA GLU A 536 11.18 40.88 -7.55
C GLU A 536 12.08 39.95 -6.71
N GLY A 537 11.52 39.37 -5.63
CA GLY A 537 12.24 38.50 -4.71
C GLY A 537 12.55 37.11 -5.29
N ARG A 538 13.65 36.51 -4.80
CA ARG A 538 13.91 35.08 -5.01
C ARG A 538 12.86 34.27 -4.23
N LEU A 539 12.43 33.13 -4.77
CA LEU A 539 11.58 32.19 -4.03
C LEU A 539 12.25 31.83 -2.70
N PHE A 540 11.49 31.87 -1.60
CA PHE A 540 12.00 31.61 -0.24
C PHE A 540 13.13 32.56 0.22
N ALA A 541 13.14 33.81 -0.26
CA ALA A 541 14.16 34.79 0.11
C ALA A 541 14.26 35.02 1.63
N ASP A 542 13.19 34.79 2.38
CA ASP A 542 13.13 34.87 3.83
C ASP A 542 14.03 33.85 4.55
N LEU A 543 14.47 32.78 3.88
CA LEU A 543 15.43 31.81 4.40
C LEU A 543 16.91 32.22 4.19
N GLY A 544 17.19 33.21 3.33
CA GLY A 544 18.55 33.73 3.14
C GLY A 544 19.55 32.73 2.54
N ALA A 545 20.79 32.71 3.06
CA ALA A 545 21.85 31.82 2.60
C ALA A 545 21.75 30.39 3.16
N GLU A 546 20.87 30.17 4.15
CA GLU A 546 20.66 28.90 4.85
C GLU A 546 19.55 28.06 4.19
N LEU A 547 19.36 28.23 2.88
CA LEU A 547 18.37 27.49 2.10
C LEU A 547 18.72 25.99 2.08
N PRO A 548 17.77 25.09 2.43
CA PRO A 548 17.99 23.63 2.40
C PRO A 548 18.19 23.00 1.01
N VAL A 549 17.94 23.77 -0.05
CA VAL A 549 18.06 23.37 -1.45
C VAL A 549 18.89 24.40 -2.21
N ASN A 550 19.62 23.96 -3.24
CA ASN A 550 20.53 24.80 -4.00
C ASN A 550 19.82 25.84 -4.88
N ASP A 551 18.72 25.46 -5.54
CA ASP A 551 17.95 26.33 -6.44
C ASP A 551 16.44 26.00 -6.35
N PRO A 552 15.68 26.75 -5.53
CA PRO A 552 14.22 26.57 -5.40
C PRO A 552 13.46 26.67 -6.73
N ALA A 553 13.91 27.51 -7.66
CA ALA A 553 13.24 27.66 -8.95
C ALA A 553 13.46 26.43 -9.83
N ALA A 554 14.65 25.82 -9.76
CA ALA A 554 14.91 24.54 -10.41
C ALA A 554 14.13 23.39 -9.78
N MET A 555 13.97 23.37 -8.45
CA MET A 555 13.11 22.38 -7.77
C MET A 555 11.69 22.40 -8.35
N ILE A 556 11.08 23.59 -8.47
CA ILE A 556 9.74 23.75 -9.07
C ILE A 556 9.70 23.23 -10.51
N ARG A 557 10.69 23.60 -11.34
CA ARG A 557 10.78 23.10 -12.74
C ARG A 557 10.97 21.59 -12.79
N GLY A 558 11.79 21.04 -11.90
CA GLY A 558 12.11 19.63 -11.84
C GLY A 558 10.91 18.76 -11.46
N PHE A 559 10.02 19.24 -10.61
CA PHE A 559 8.77 18.53 -10.31
C PHE A 559 7.72 18.59 -11.46
N ARG A 560 7.97 19.42 -12.49
CA ARG A 560 7.13 19.53 -13.70
C ARG A 560 7.67 18.61 -14.80
N ALA A 561 6.76 18.07 -15.61
CA ALA A 561 7.13 17.37 -16.84
C ALA A 561 7.53 18.40 -17.91
N LEU A 562 8.47 18.04 -18.79
CA LEU A 562 9.05 18.86 -19.86
C LEU A 562 8.00 19.26 -20.92
N GLU A 563 7.18 20.27 -20.64
CA GLU A 563 6.62 21.11 -21.70
C GLU A 563 6.95 22.57 -21.36
N VAL A 564 7.87 23.12 -22.16
CA VAL A 564 8.18 24.55 -22.16
C VAL A 564 7.07 25.22 -22.95
N ALA A 565 6.05 25.72 -22.26
CA ALA A 565 5.14 26.67 -22.87
C ALA A 565 5.93 27.95 -23.21
N VAL A 566 5.94 28.30 -24.50
CA VAL A 566 6.42 29.60 -24.96
C VAL A 566 5.30 30.61 -24.72
N GLY A 567 5.35 31.36 -23.62
CA GLY A 567 4.33 32.35 -23.22
C GLY A 567 3.42 31.92 -22.05
N ARG A 568 2.48 32.78 -21.64
CA ARG A 568 1.49 32.48 -20.57
C ARG A 568 0.48 31.46 -21.10
N GLU A 569 0.57 30.21 -20.66
CA GLU A 569 -0.43 29.18 -20.96
C GLU A 569 -1.62 29.30 -20.00
N ILE A 570 -2.72 29.88 -20.47
CA ILE A 570 -3.99 30.06 -19.74
C ILE A 570 -4.89 28.82 -19.87
N LEU A 571 -4.40 27.73 -20.48
CA LEU A 571 -5.16 26.51 -20.69
C LEU A 571 -5.19 25.64 -19.41
N ALA A 572 -6.38 25.30 -18.94
CA ALA A 572 -6.56 24.28 -17.92
C ALA A 572 -7.02 22.96 -18.55
N ASN A 573 -6.59 21.83 -17.97
CA ASN A 573 -7.16 20.54 -18.35
C ASN A 573 -8.66 20.53 -18.00
N ALA A 574 -9.52 20.02 -18.91
CA ALA A 574 -10.96 19.96 -18.68
C ALA A 574 -11.33 19.22 -17.37
N ALA A 575 -10.53 18.23 -16.95
CA ALA A 575 -10.71 17.52 -15.68
C ALA A 575 -10.62 18.43 -14.44
N LEU A 576 -9.96 19.59 -14.53
CA LEU A 576 -9.88 20.56 -13.44
C LEU A 576 -11.28 21.02 -13.01
N LEU A 577 -12.22 21.16 -13.94
CA LEU A 577 -13.59 21.58 -13.62
C LEU A 577 -14.29 20.57 -12.72
N ASP A 578 -14.13 19.26 -12.99
CA ASP A 578 -14.68 18.19 -12.13
C ASP A 578 -13.97 18.18 -10.76
N VAL A 579 -12.65 18.35 -10.73
CA VAL A 579 -11.91 18.42 -9.46
C VAL A 579 -12.41 19.60 -8.62
N LEU A 580 -12.48 20.81 -9.16
CA LEU A 580 -13.00 21.98 -8.46
C LEU A 580 -14.47 21.80 -8.05
N ALA A 581 -15.29 21.16 -8.88
CA ALA A 581 -16.68 20.82 -8.57
C ALA A 581 -16.82 19.82 -7.41
N ARG A 582 -15.84 18.94 -7.21
CA ARG A 582 -15.78 18.08 -6.02
C ARG A 582 -15.27 18.83 -4.80
N ARG A 583 -14.22 19.66 -4.96
CA ARG A 583 -13.63 20.45 -3.87
C ARG A 583 -14.61 21.48 -3.29
N ARG A 584 -15.45 22.12 -4.13
CA ARG A 584 -16.44 23.11 -3.67
C ARG A 584 -17.42 22.56 -2.65
N ARG A 585 -17.71 21.26 -2.68
CA ARG A 585 -18.69 20.63 -1.78
C ARG A 585 -18.21 20.70 -0.33
N ALA A 586 -16.90 20.52 -0.12
CA ALA A 586 -16.26 20.55 1.19
C ALA A 586 -16.10 21.95 1.79
N VAL A 587 -16.44 23.02 1.05
CA VAL A 587 -16.32 24.42 1.49
C VAL A 587 -17.64 24.90 2.06
N ALA A 588 -17.59 25.46 3.27
CA ALA A 588 -18.72 25.96 4.03
C ALA A 588 -18.58 27.43 4.40
N ARG A 589 -19.73 28.09 4.58
CA ARG A 589 -19.79 29.39 5.23
C ARG A 589 -19.80 29.18 6.73
N ILE A 590 -18.88 29.82 7.46
CA ILE A 590 -18.89 29.86 8.92
C ILE A 590 -19.67 31.09 9.36
N THR A 591 -20.65 30.90 10.24
CA THR A 591 -21.31 32.00 10.95
C THR A 591 -20.88 31.96 12.40
N ALA A 592 -20.35 33.05 12.93
CA ALA A 592 -19.83 33.15 14.29
C ALA A 592 -20.41 34.37 15.02
N GLU A 593 -20.48 34.27 16.35
CA GLU A 593 -20.94 35.35 17.22
C GLU A 593 -20.20 35.33 18.56
N GLY A 594 -20.06 36.50 19.19
CA GLY A 594 -19.38 36.69 20.47
C GLY A 594 -18.27 37.73 20.35
N VAL A 595 -17.19 37.55 21.10
CA VAL A 595 -16.05 38.48 21.10
C VAL A 595 -15.04 38.07 20.03
N ASP A 596 -14.83 38.92 19.03
CA ASP A 596 -13.88 38.72 17.94
C ASP A 596 -12.41 38.77 18.42
N TYR A 597 -11.48 38.48 17.51
CA TYR A 597 -10.03 38.48 17.82
C TYR A 597 -9.46 39.85 18.21
N GLN A 598 -10.19 40.95 17.93
CA GLN A 598 -9.84 42.31 18.32
C GLN A 598 -10.53 42.74 19.63
N GLY A 599 -11.28 41.84 20.28
CA GLY A 599 -11.97 42.11 21.54
C GLY A 599 -13.33 42.80 21.37
N ARG A 600 -13.93 42.80 20.18
CA ARG A 600 -15.22 43.44 19.91
C ARG A 600 -16.34 42.40 19.89
N ASP A 601 -17.45 42.70 20.56
CA ASP A 601 -18.64 41.83 20.56
C ASP A 601 -19.47 42.04 19.28
N GLY A 602 -19.90 40.96 18.64
CA GLY A 602 -20.68 41.06 17.40
C GLY A 602 -20.94 39.73 16.71
N ARG A 603 -21.38 39.82 15.44
CA ARG A 603 -21.60 38.70 14.53
C ARG A 603 -20.79 38.90 13.26
N TRP A 604 -20.19 37.83 12.76
CA TRP A 604 -19.42 37.84 11.52
C TRP A 604 -19.55 36.53 10.76
N THR A 605 -19.06 36.54 9.53
CA THR A 605 -18.98 35.36 8.68
C THR A 605 -17.55 35.17 8.18
N GLY A 606 -17.19 33.91 7.97
CA GLY A 606 -15.96 33.52 7.30
C GLY A 606 -16.22 32.32 6.39
N THR A 607 -15.16 31.82 5.79
CA THR A 607 -15.14 30.56 5.03
C THR A 607 -14.40 29.50 5.86
N GLY A 608 -14.80 28.25 5.75
CA GLY A 608 -14.00 27.13 6.24
C GLY A 608 -14.23 25.91 5.36
N PHE A 609 -13.40 24.89 5.52
CA PHE A 609 -13.51 23.69 4.69
C PHE A 609 -13.09 22.42 5.43
N LEU A 610 -13.67 21.30 5.00
CA LEU A 610 -13.36 19.99 5.56
C LEU A 610 -12.03 19.49 5.02
N VAL A 611 -11.15 19.08 5.92
CA VAL A 611 -9.82 18.51 5.58
C VAL A 611 -9.74 17.00 5.85
N ALA A 612 -10.58 16.51 6.75
CA ALA A 612 -10.73 15.09 7.09
C ALA A 612 -12.12 14.85 7.71
N PRO A 613 -12.53 13.58 7.97
CA PRO A 613 -13.88 13.27 8.41
C PRO A 613 -14.42 14.10 9.58
N ASN A 614 -13.57 14.42 10.57
CA ASN A 614 -13.97 15.16 11.76
C ASN A 614 -13.28 16.53 11.88
N LEU A 615 -12.62 17.01 10.84
CA LEU A 615 -11.76 18.19 10.93
C LEU A 615 -12.17 19.25 9.92
N LEU A 616 -12.49 20.43 10.45
CA LEU A 616 -12.70 21.65 9.68
C LEU A 616 -11.53 22.61 9.94
N LEU A 617 -11.02 23.23 8.87
CA LEU A 617 -9.97 24.24 8.90
C LEU A 617 -10.55 25.61 8.51
N THR A 618 -10.15 26.64 9.25
CA THR A 618 -10.44 28.07 9.03
C THR A 618 -9.34 28.93 9.68
N ASN A 619 -9.44 30.25 9.62
CA ASN A 619 -8.54 31.16 10.33
C ASN A 619 -8.87 31.31 11.82
N HIS A 620 -7.86 31.67 12.60
CA HIS A 620 -8.05 32.05 14.00
C HIS A 620 -8.92 33.30 14.13
N HIS A 621 -8.71 34.32 13.30
CA HIS A 621 -9.56 35.51 13.38
C HIS A 621 -11.03 35.25 13.00
N VAL A 622 -11.35 34.10 12.37
CA VAL A 622 -12.73 33.64 12.17
C VAL A 622 -13.25 32.88 13.39
N LEU A 623 -12.47 31.93 13.93
CA LEU A 623 -12.78 31.17 15.14
C LEU A 623 -11.63 31.31 16.16
N ASN A 624 -11.68 32.39 16.95
CA ASN A 624 -10.58 32.84 17.81
C ASN A 624 -10.58 32.19 19.21
N SER A 625 -11.69 31.56 19.61
CA SER A 625 -11.82 30.96 20.93
C SER A 625 -12.81 29.79 20.95
N ILE A 626 -12.68 28.93 21.96
CA ILE A 626 -13.64 27.85 22.24
C ILE A 626 -15.06 28.41 22.42
N ALA A 627 -15.21 29.57 23.07
CA ALA A 627 -16.51 30.21 23.28
C ALA A 627 -17.20 30.55 21.96
N VAL A 628 -16.47 31.18 21.03
CA VAL A 628 -16.97 31.51 19.69
C VAL A 628 -17.23 30.25 18.86
N ALA A 629 -16.32 29.27 18.90
CA ALA A 629 -16.48 28.02 18.16
C ALA A 629 -17.72 27.21 18.62
N THR A 630 -18.09 27.30 19.90
CA THR A 630 -19.26 26.59 20.45
C THR A 630 -20.59 27.12 19.89
N THR A 631 -20.69 28.43 19.66
CA THR A 631 -21.88 29.08 19.09
C THR A 631 -21.87 29.10 17.56
N ALA A 632 -20.70 28.93 16.94
CA ALA A 632 -20.54 28.96 15.50
C ALA A 632 -21.20 27.77 14.79
N ARG A 633 -21.53 27.97 13.51
CA ARG A 633 -22.12 26.94 12.62
C ARG A 633 -21.41 26.93 11.28
N ALA A 634 -21.17 25.74 10.76
CA ALA A 634 -20.73 25.53 9.37
C ALA A 634 -21.96 25.29 8.49
N GLU A 635 -22.12 26.11 7.46
CA GLU A 635 -23.24 26.07 6.52
C GLU A 635 -22.76 25.61 5.13
N PHE A 636 -23.05 24.36 4.78
CA PHE A 636 -22.76 23.75 3.48
C PHE A 636 -23.90 23.96 2.50
N ASP A 637 -23.63 23.75 1.20
CA ASP A 637 -24.58 23.98 0.09
C ASP A 637 -25.21 25.38 0.10
N TYR A 638 -24.56 26.38 0.72
CA TYR A 638 -24.97 27.77 0.56
C TYR A 638 -24.39 28.34 -0.74
N GLU A 639 -24.95 27.98 -1.89
CA GLU A 639 -24.48 28.36 -3.23
C GLU A 639 -25.63 28.45 -4.23
N VAL A 640 -25.42 29.13 -5.36
CA VAL A 640 -26.41 29.22 -6.44
C VAL A 640 -26.46 27.90 -7.22
N THR A 641 -27.65 27.38 -7.52
CA THR A 641 -27.79 26.14 -8.30
C THR A 641 -27.41 26.37 -9.77
N ALA A 642 -27.07 25.30 -10.49
CA ALA A 642 -26.86 25.39 -11.94
C ALA A 642 -28.13 25.86 -12.67
N ASP A 643 -29.31 25.40 -12.24
CA ASP A 643 -30.59 25.79 -12.84
C ASP A 643 -30.91 27.27 -12.58
N ASP A 644 -30.70 27.75 -11.35
CA ASP A 644 -30.90 29.16 -10.97
C ASP A 644 -29.92 30.07 -11.70
N LEU A 645 -28.64 29.67 -11.80
CA LEU A 645 -27.62 30.39 -12.56
C LEU A 645 -28.03 30.51 -14.04
N LEU A 646 -28.49 29.42 -14.66
CA LEU A 646 -28.95 29.41 -16.05
C LEU A 646 -30.25 30.22 -16.25
N ALA A 647 -31.09 30.29 -15.23
CA ALA A 647 -32.31 31.09 -15.22
C ALA A 647 -32.07 32.59 -14.90
N GLY A 648 -30.85 32.98 -14.51
CA GLY A 648 -30.55 34.32 -14.04
C GLY A 648 -31.24 34.67 -12.73
N ALA A 649 -31.48 33.67 -11.88
CA ALA A 649 -32.09 33.81 -10.56
C ALA A 649 -31.03 33.77 -9.46
N ASP A 650 -31.22 34.57 -8.41
CA ASP A 650 -30.33 34.58 -7.24
C ASP A 650 -30.72 33.51 -6.20
N GLY A 651 -31.32 32.40 -6.66
CA GLY A 651 -31.75 31.29 -5.81
C GLY A 651 -30.56 30.54 -5.23
N ALA A 652 -30.48 30.43 -3.90
CA ALA A 652 -29.47 29.62 -3.23
C ALA A 652 -30.05 28.25 -2.82
N LEU A 653 -29.23 27.21 -2.91
CA LEU A 653 -29.51 25.89 -2.34
C LEU A 653 -29.87 25.99 -0.85
N ALA A 654 -30.71 25.06 -0.39
CA ALA A 654 -31.06 24.95 1.01
C ALA A 654 -29.82 24.54 1.83
N LYS A 655 -29.26 25.49 2.57
CA LYS A 655 -28.05 25.26 3.36
C LYS A 655 -28.24 24.19 4.43
N LYS A 656 -27.24 23.32 4.58
CA LYS A 656 -27.15 22.33 5.65
C LYS A 656 -26.21 22.81 6.74
N ARG A 657 -26.65 22.73 8.00
CA ARG A 657 -25.96 23.32 9.14
C ARG A 657 -25.40 22.25 10.05
N PHE A 658 -24.13 22.36 10.37
CA PHE A 658 -23.45 21.49 11.32
C PHE A 658 -22.92 22.31 12.50
N PRO A 659 -23.13 21.86 13.75
CA PRO A 659 -22.45 22.42 14.91
C PRO A 659 -20.96 22.05 14.91
N LEU A 660 -20.16 22.86 15.61
CA LEU A 660 -18.75 22.58 15.87
C LEU A 660 -18.58 22.13 17.32
N ASP A 661 -17.62 21.26 17.59
CA ASP A 661 -17.34 20.70 18.93
C ASP A 661 -15.92 21.02 19.39
N PRO A 662 -15.64 22.27 19.81
CA PRO A 662 -14.30 22.67 20.26
C PRO A 662 -13.86 21.97 21.56
N ALA A 663 -14.75 21.26 22.27
CA ALA A 663 -14.38 20.50 23.46
C ALA A 663 -13.64 19.19 23.11
N ARG A 664 -13.88 18.64 21.91
CA ARG A 664 -13.14 17.46 21.41
C ARG A 664 -11.80 17.85 20.82
N LEU A 665 -11.80 18.83 19.92
CA LEU A 665 -10.58 19.30 19.27
C LEU A 665 -10.73 20.78 18.92
N PHE A 666 -9.78 21.58 19.40
CA PHE A 666 -9.62 22.99 19.06
C PHE A 666 -8.14 23.35 19.11
N VAL A 667 -7.50 23.38 17.94
CA VAL A 667 -6.08 23.76 17.80
C VAL A 667 -6.04 25.07 17.03
N THR A 668 -5.51 26.12 17.66
CA THR A 668 -5.52 27.46 17.07
C THR A 668 -4.15 28.14 17.16
N SER A 669 -3.84 28.97 16.18
CA SER A 669 -2.64 29.80 16.12
C SER A 669 -3.07 31.26 15.99
N PRO A 670 -2.73 32.14 16.94
CA PRO A 670 -3.20 33.53 16.94
C PRO A 670 -2.66 34.33 15.75
N VAL A 671 -3.27 35.49 15.53
CA VAL A 671 -2.82 36.50 14.58
C VAL A 671 -1.47 37.09 14.99
N ASP A 672 -1.33 37.45 16.27
CA ASP A 672 -0.11 38.03 16.81
C ASP A 672 0.93 36.95 17.14
N GLY A 673 2.11 37.04 16.53
CA GLY A 673 3.21 36.08 16.70
C GLY A 673 2.90 34.65 16.24
N GLY A 674 1.77 34.40 15.57
CA GLY A 674 1.32 33.09 15.12
C GLY A 674 1.02 33.04 13.62
N LEU A 675 0.38 31.95 13.18
CA LEU A 675 0.08 31.66 11.78
C LEU A 675 -1.39 31.90 11.41
N ASP A 676 -2.25 32.35 12.33
CA ASP A 676 -3.68 32.63 12.07
C ASP A 676 -4.49 31.46 11.48
N PHE A 677 -4.47 30.29 12.12
CA PHE A 677 -5.33 29.15 11.74
C PHE A 677 -6.08 28.57 12.92
N THR A 678 -7.18 27.87 12.64
CA THR A 678 -7.94 27.07 13.62
C THR A 678 -8.41 25.77 12.98
N PHE A 679 -8.04 24.65 13.60
CA PHE A 679 -8.70 23.35 13.42
C PHE A 679 -9.73 23.17 14.52
N VAL A 680 -10.92 22.70 14.13
CA VAL A 680 -12.01 22.43 15.07
C VAL A 680 -12.74 21.15 14.68
N TRP A 681 -13.19 20.40 15.69
CA TRP A 681 -13.99 19.20 15.46
C TRP A 681 -15.34 19.54 14.83
N ILE A 682 -15.73 18.74 13.84
CA ILE A 682 -17.07 18.75 13.23
C ILE A 682 -17.56 17.31 13.10
N GLU A 683 -18.88 17.10 13.06
CA GLU A 683 -19.45 15.76 12.94
C GLU A 683 -19.03 15.06 11.64
N ARG A 684 -18.65 13.78 11.74
CA ARG A 684 -18.26 12.90 10.63
C ARG A 684 -19.18 12.95 9.42
N ALA A 685 -20.48 13.07 9.68
CA ALA A 685 -21.52 13.13 8.65
C ALA A 685 -21.31 14.28 7.65
N ALA A 686 -20.68 15.39 8.07
CA ALA A 686 -20.36 16.49 7.17
C ALA A 686 -19.41 16.03 6.05
N ALA A 687 -18.32 15.35 6.38
CA ALA A 687 -17.37 14.87 5.37
C ALA A 687 -17.86 13.67 4.56
N GLU A 688 -18.69 12.80 5.15
CA GLU A 688 -19.35 11.72 4.41
C GLU A 688 -20.27 12.27 3.32
N GLU A 689 -20.96 13.37 3.60
CA GLU A 689 -21.83 14.01 2.63
C GLU A 689 -21.05 14.88 1.63
N PHE A 690 -20.18 15.78 2.11
CA PHE A 690 -19.56 16.85 1.33
C PHE A 690 -18.15 16.54 0.83
N GLY A 691 -17.55 15.45 1.30
CA GLY A 691 -16.15 15.11 1.04
C GLY A 691 -15.18 15.97 1.87
N ALA A 692 -13.89 15.89 1.51
CA ALA A 692 -12.83 16.67 2.15
C ALA A 692 -11.74 17.06 1.14
N ILE A 693 -10.99 18.11 1.48
CA ILE A 693 -9.80 18.59 0.76
C ILE A 693 -8.56 18.10 1.51
N PRO A 694 -7.79 17.14 0.97
CA PRO A 694 -6.60 16.61 1.66
C PRO A 694 -5.56 17.69 1.96
N LEU A 695 -4.96 17.61 3.15
CA LEU A 695 -3.80 18.39 3.53
C LEU A 695 -2.53 17.70 3.02
N GLU A 696 -1.75 18.42 2.19
CA GLU A 696 -0.47 17.94 1.66
C GLU A 696 0.66 18.89 2.05
N ARG A 697 1.76 18.36 2.61
CA ARG A 697 3.03 19.06 2.73
C ARG A 697 3.68 19.06 1.35
N ALA A 698 3.73 20.22 0.69
CA ALA A 698 4.33 20.34 -0.64
C ALA A 698 4.82 21.77 -0.90
N SER A 699 6.04 22.08 -0.44
CA SER A 699 6.62 23.43 -0.58
C SER A 699 6.88 23.86 -2.04
N PHE A 700 7.06 22.91 -2.96
CA PHE A 700 7.27 23.17 -4.39
C PHE A 700 6.05 22.84 -5.25
N SER A 701 4.85 22.87 -4.67
CA SER A 701 3.58 22.59 -5.37
C SER A 701 3.18 23.66 -6.38
N VAL A 702 3.55 24.92 -6.15
CA VAL A 702 3.19 26.09 -6.97
C VAL A 702 4.38 27.04 -7.15
N GLY A 703 4.46 27.67 -8.31
CA GLY A 703 5.49 28.66 -8.65
C GLY A 703 4.90 30.02 -9.00
N ARG A 704 5.78 31.03 -9.11
CA ARG A 704 5.39 32.38 -9.53
C ARG A 704 4.80 32.39 -10.94
N GLY A 705 3.72 33.14 -11.13
CA GLY A 705 2.98 33.27 -12.39
C GLY A 705 1.97 32.16 -12.67
N GLU A 706 1.74 31.25 -11.72
CA GLU A 706 0.70 30.22 -11.83
C GLU A 706 -0.62 30.65 -11.22
N GLN A 707 -1.73 30.02 -11.61
CA GLN A 707 -3.04 30.30 -11.04
C GLN A 707 -3.23 29.66 -9.65
N ALA A 708 -3.81 30.44 -8.74
CA ALA A 708 -4.24 30.08 -7.40
C ALA A 708 -5.75 30.32 -7.27
N TYR A 709 -6.54 29.27 -7.46
CA TYR A 709 -8.00 29.34 -7.39
C TYR A 709 -8.48 29.39 -5.94
N VAL A 710 -9.46 30.25 -5.66
CA VAL A 710 -10.06 30.39 -4.33
C VAL A 710 -11.54 30.04 -4.41
N ILE A 711 -12.02 29.15 -3.53
CA ILE A 711 -13.44 28.83 -3.38
C ILE A 711 -13.90 29.37 -2.04
N HIS A 712 -14.85 30.31 -2.01
CA HIS A 712 -15.12 31.09 -0.80
C HIS A 712 -16.53 31.68 -0.71
N HIS A 713 -16.81 32.34 0.43
CA HIS A 713 -18.05 33.07 0.69
C HIS A 713 -17.79 34.58 0.84
N PRO A 714 -17.50 35.31 -0.26
CA PRO A 714 -17.19 36.73 -0.20
C PRO A 714 -18.43 37.51 0.26
N ARG A 715 -18.23 38.48 1.15
CA ARG A 715 -19.26 39.22 1.90
C ARG A 715 -20.23 38.34 2.68
N GLY A 716 -19.88 37.07 2.91
CA GLY A 716 -20.78 36.06 3.45
C GLY A 716 -21.88 35.63 2.47
N GLU A 717 -21.79 35.96 1.18
CA GLU A 717 -22.78 35.63 0.15
C GLU A 717 -22.73 34.15 -0.27
N PRO A 718 -23.67 33.66 -1.12
CA PRO A 718 -23.58 32.32 -1.67
C PRO A 718 -22.20 32.04 -2.28
N LYS A 719 -21.73 30.79 -2.16
CA LYS A 719 -20.38 30.35 -2.53
C LYS A 719 -20.01 30.83 -3.94
N GLN A 720 -18.81 31.39 -4.07
CA GLN A 720 -18.23 31.87 -5.32
C GLN A 720 -16.83 31.28 -5.51
N VAL A 721 -16.30 31.39 -6.74
CA VAL A 721 -14.97 30.89 -7.10
C VAL A 721 -14.22 31.98 -7.87
N SER A 722 -13.02 32.31 -7.41
CA SER A 722 -12.10 33.20 -8.13
C SER A 722 -11.34 32.37 -9.17
N LEU A 723 -11.60 32.64 -10.45
CA LEU A 723 -11.06 31.90 -11.61
C LEU A 723 -10.18 32.77 -12.52
N ASP A 724 -10.28 34.09 -12.42
CA ASP A 724 -9.56 35.07 -13.22
C ASP A 724 -8.71 35.97 -12.33
N ASP A 725 -7.63 36.54 -12.88
CA ASP A 725 -6.62 37.32 -12.14
C ASP A 725 -6.08 36.61 -10.88
N THR A 726 -5.87 35.30 -10.99
CA THR A 726 -5.48 34.41 -9.87
C THR A 726 -3.97 34.17 -9.73
N ASP A 727 -3.10 35.00 -10.31
CA ASP A 727 -1.67 34.66 -10.41
C ASP A 727 -0.93 34.70 -9.06
N VAL A 728 -0.13 33.67 -8.79
CA VAL A 728 0.84 33.63 -7.70
C VAL A 728 1.94 34.64 -7.98
N LEU A 729 2.07 35.62 -7.08
CA LEU A 729 3.00 36.73 -7.19
C LEU A 729 4.34 36.40 -6.53
N ASN A 730 4.30 35.75 -5.37
CA ASN A 730 5.48 35.41 -4.58
C ASN A 730 5.23 34.18 -3.69
N VAL A 731 6.29 33.46 -3.34
CA VAL A 731 6.25 32.30 -2.42
C VAL A 731 7.37 32.44 -1.40
N GLN A 732 6.99 32.48 -0.12
CA GLN A 732 7.89 32.51 1.04
C GLN A 732 7.84 31.16 1.78
N SER A 733 8.59 31.02 2.89
CA SER A 733 8.57 29.80 3.70
C SER A 733 7.22 29.56 4.39
N THR A 734 6.57 30.63 4.88
CA THR A 734 5.32 30.55 5.65
C THR A 734 4.08 30.96 4.86
N VAL A 735 4.21 31.85 3.87
CA VAL A 735 3.08 32.41 3.12
C VAL A 735 3.25 32.37 1.60
N ILE A 736 2.14 32.46 0.89
CA ILE A 736 2.06 32.64 -0.57
C ILE A 736 1.30 33.94 -0.85
N HIS A 737 1.86 34.79 -1.70
CA HIS A 737 1.19 35.98 -2.23
C HIS A 737 0.59 35.69 -3.60
N TYR A 738 -0.67 36.05 -3.81
CA TYR A 738 -1.38 35.82 -5.07
C TYR A 738 -2.40 36.91 -5.36
N ALA A 739 -2.62 37.22 -6.62
CA ALA A 739 -3.76 38.01 -7.07
C ALA A 739 -5.01 37.13 -7.02
N SER A 740 -6.16 37.70 -6.66
CA SER A 740 -7.48 37.07 -6.68
C SER A 740 -8.51 38.09 -6.22
N ASP A 741 -9.71 38.05 -6.79
CA ASP A 741 -10.85 38.79 -6.25
C ASP A 741 -11.30 38.15 -4.95
N THR A 742 -10.98 38.75 -3.80
CA THR A 742 -11.45 38.33 -2.47
C THR A 742 -12.05 39.51 -1.71
N ASP A 743 -13.00 39.22 -0.83
CA ASP A 743 -13.60 40.24 0.02
C ASP A 743 -13.79 39.76 1.47
N TYR A 744 -14.24 40.64 2.36
CA TYR A 744 -14.60 40.28 3.73
C TYR A 744 -15.46 39.01 3.74
N GLY A 745 -15.18 38.01 4.56
CA GLY A 745 -15.86 36.70 4.53
C GLY A 745 -15.15 35.62 3.70
N SER A 746 -14.19 35.99 2.86
CA SER A 746 -13.30 35.04 2.18
C SER A 746 -12.24 34.43 3.11
N SER A 747 -11.97 35.04 4.27
CA SER A 747 -11.07 34.51 5.30
C SER A 747 -11.39 33.05 5.64
N GLY A 748 -10.39 32.18 5.58
CA GLY A 748 -10.53 30.75 5.83
C GLY A 748 -10.80 29.92 4.59
N ALA A 749 -10.76 30.54 3.41
CA ALA A 749 -10.93 29.84 2.15
C ALA A 749 -9.71 28.98 1.77
N PRO A 750 -9.95 27.81 1.14
CA PRO A 750 -8.87 27.03 0.53
C PRO A 750 -8.33 27.76 -0.71
N VAL A 751 -7.01 27.83 -0.81
CA VAL A 751 -6.29 28.26 -2.01
C VAL A 751 -5.78 27.01 -2.73
N LEU A 752 -6.17 26.84 -3.99
CA LEU A 752 -5.96 25.64 -4.79
C LEU A 752 -5.07 25.92 -6.01
N ASP A 753 -4.18 24.99 -6.34
CA ASP A 753 -3.36 25.09 -7.56
C ASP A 753 -4.11 24.68 -8.85
N ARG A 754 -3.42 24.71 -10.00
CA ARG A 754 -3.91 24.27 -11.33
C ARG A 754 -4.34 22.80 -11.43
N ARG A 755 -4.14 22.01 -10.38
CA ARG A 755 -4.57 20.60 -10.26
C ARG A 755 -5.65 20.42 -9.20
N GLY A 756 -6.10 21.48 -8.55
CA GLY A 756 -7.07 21.43 -7.46
C GLY A 756 -6.50 20.87 -6.15
N ARG A 757 -5.18 20.96 -5.95
CA ARG A 757 -4.50 20.61 -4.69
C ARG A 757 -4.45 21.84 -3.77
N LEU A 758 -4.61 21.62 -2.47
CA LEU A 758 -4.57 22.68 -1.47
C LEU A 758 -3.13 23.15 -1.22
N ILE A 759 -2.88 24.44 -1.45
CA ILE A 759 -1.54 25.04 -1.31
C ILE A 759 -1.46 26.04 -0.15
N ALA A 760 -2.56 26.70 0.20
CA ALA A 760 -2.60 27.65 1.31
C ALA A 760 -4.02 27.84 1.88
N LEU A 761 -4.06 28.44 3.08
CA LEU A 761 -5.26 28.96 3.75
C LEU A 761 -5.30 30.49 3.57
N HIS A 762 -6.31 31.03 2.90
CA HIS A 762 -6.43 32.48 2.70
C HIS A 762 -6.69 33.21 4.03
N HIS A 763 -5.86 34.20 4.38
CA HIS A 763 -5.95 34.89 5.67
C HIS A 763 -5.99 36.41 5.61
N ALA A 764 -5.27 37.00 4.66
CA ALA A 764 -5.13 38.44 4.56
C ALA A 764 -5.19 38.93 3.12
N ARG A 765 -5.48 40.22 2.98
CA ARG A 765 -5.38 40.97 1.73
C ARG A 765 -4.70 42.30 1.98
N ASP A 766 -4.12 42.84 0.93
CA ASP A 766 -3.45 44.13 0.91
C ASP A 766 -3.85 44.91 -0.35
N GLN A 767 -4.13 46.20 -0.19
CA GLN A 767 -4.43 47.08 -1.30
C GLN A 767 -3.14 47.78 -1.78
N ARG A 768 -2.43 47.11 -2.69
CA ARG A 768 -1.25 47.70 -3.35
C ARG A 768 -1.33 47.47 -4.84
N ARG A 769 -0.97 48.50 -5.61
CA ARG A 769 -0.83 48.39 -7.05
C ARG A 769 0.47 47.65 -7.37
N LEU A 770 0.35 46.51 -8.05
CA LEU A 770 1.48 45.72 -8.53
C LEU A 770 1.29 45.35 -9.99
N ASP A 771 2.39 45.37 -10.73
CA ASP A 771 2.44 44.85 -12.08
C ASP A 771 2.42 43.31 -12.01
N LEU A 772 1.45 42.72 -12.69
CA LEU A 772 1.28 41.28 -12.79
C LEU A 772 2.29 40.71 -13.79
N PRO A 773 2.69 39.42 -13.66
CA PRO A 773 3.62 38.78 -14.59
C PRO A 773 3.16 38.77 -16.05
N ASP A 774 1.87 38.99 -16.32
CA ASP A 774 1.26 39.03 -17.65
C ASP A 774 1.23 40.44 -18.28
N GLY A 775 1.78 41.44 -17.58
CA GLY A 775 1.77 42.85 -18.02
C GLY A 775 0.51 43.63 -17.61
N GLY A 776 -0.44 42.99 -16.92
CA GLY A 776 -1.56 43.64 -16.26
C GLY A 776 -1.16 44.32 -14.94
N THR A 777 -2.12 44.92 -14.25
CA THR A 777 -1.90 45.45 -12.90
C THR A 777 -3.02 44.99 -11.98
N THR A 778 -2.68 44.45 -10.81
CA THR A 778 -3.64 44.24 -9.73
C THR A 778 -3.53 45.37 -8.71
N THR A 779 -4.64 45.73 -8.08
CA THR A 779 -4.67 46.62 -6.91
C THR A 779 -4.85 45.86 -5.61
N ILE A 780 -5.02 44.54 -5.67
CA ILE A 780 -5.27 43.66 -4.53
C ILE A 780 -4.25 42.52 -4.56
N VAL A 781 -3.56 42.35 -3.43
CA VAL A 781 -2.68 41.22 -3.17
C VAL A 781 -3.26 40.42 -2.04
N ASN A 782 -3.47 39.14 -2.24
CA ASN A 782 -3.89 38.22 -1.21
C ASN A 782 -2.69 37.49 -0.62
N GLU A 783 -2.80 37.13 0.64
CA GLU A 783 -1.83 36.31 1.33
C GLU A 783 -2.53 35.04 1.86
N GLY A 784 -1.88 33.90 1.65
CA GLY A 784 -2.33 32.62 2.19
C GLY A 784 -1.23 31.93 2.99
N ILE A 785 -1.59 31.37 4.13
CA ILE A 785 -0.68 30.60 4.99
C ILE A 785 -0.44 29.23 4.35
N LYS A 786 0.83 28.84 4.19
CA LYS A 786 1.18 27.57 3.56
C LYS A 786 0.80 26.39 4.44
N ILE A 787 0.24 25.36 3.83
CA ILE A 787 -0.11 24.11 4.54
C ILE A 787 1.13 23.46 5.17
N GLY A 788 2.29 23.52 4.49
CA GLY A 788 3.56 23.04 5.05
C GLY A 788 3.99 23.78 6.33
N ALA A 789 3.77 25.10 6.39
CA ALA A 789 4.09 25.90 7.57
C ALA A 789 3.17 25.58 8.76
N ILE A 790 1.88 25.37 8.51
CA ILE A 790 0.93 24.89 9.53
C ILE A 790 1.37 23.52 10.07
N ALA A 791 1.78 22.60 9.20
CA ALA A 791 2.24 21.29 9.62
C ALA A 791 3.51 21.37 10.50
N ILE A 792 4.47 22.21 10.16
CA ILE A 792 5.68 22.43 10.97
C ILE A 792 5.34 23.05 12.34
N ASP A 793 4.40 24.00 12.41
CA ASP A 793 3.97 24.57 13.71
C ASP A 793 3.35 23.48 14.60
N LEU A 794 2.50 22.62 14.04
CA LEU A 794 1.91 21.48 14.77
C LEU A 794 2.98 20.49 15.25
N GLU A 795 3.98 20.17 14.42
CA GLU A 795 5.11 19.31 14.80
C GLU A 795 5.89 19.92 15.98
N ASN A 796 6.15 21.22 15.92
CA ASN A 796 6.86 21.93 16.98
C ASN A 796 6.08 21.95 18.30
N ARG A 797 4.75 22.09 18.27
CA ARG A 797 3.90 22.01 19.48
C ARG A 797 3.94 20.64 20.12
N GLN A 798 3.92 19.58 19.31
CA GLN A 798 4.01 18.19 19.78
C GLN A 798 5.31 17.96 20.56
N LYS A 799 6.44 18.38 20.00
CA LYS A 799 7.77 18.24 20.65
C LYS A 799 7.88 19.01 21.96
N GLN A 800 7.36 20.23 22.00
CA GLN A 800 7.43 21.07 23.19
C GLN A 800 6.52 20.60 24.33
N GLY A 801 5.69 19.57 24.09
CA GLY A 801 4.68 19.13 25.05
C GLY A 801 3.68 20.24 25.37
N SER A 802 3.33 21.06 24.36
CA SER A 802 2.35 22.14 24.51
C SER A 802 1.00 21.60 25.00
N ALA A 803 0.18 22.44 25.62
CA ALA A 803 -1.12 22.02 26.18
C ALA A 803 -2.04 21.34 25.14
N ASP A 804 -1.87 21.68 23.86
CA ASP A 804 -2.60 21.15 22.70
C ASP A 804 -1.82 20.08 21.91
N ALA A 805 -0.68 19.57 22.42
CA ALA A 805 0.19 18.63 21.72
C ALA A 805 -0.51 17.34 21.25
N GLN A 806 -1.42 16.79 22.06
CA GLN A 806 -2.20 15.61 21.68
C GLN A 806 -3.16 15.90 20.52
N MET A 807 -3.82 17.06 20.55
CA MET A 807 -4.71 17.49 19.46
C MET A 807 -3.91 17.83 18.19
N ALA A 808 -2.72 18.41 18.33
CA ALA A 808 -1.81 18.65 17.22
C ALA A 808 -1.38 17.34 16.55
N ALA A 809 -1.07 16.30 17.34
CA ALA A 809 -0.75 14.96 16.81
C ALA A 809 -1.93 14.33 16.05
N GLU A 810 -3.17 14.54 16.53
CA GLU A 810 -4.37 14.06 15.83
C GLU A 810 -4.55 14.75 14.46
N VAL A 811 -4.31 16.06 14.38
CA VAL A 811 -4.32 16.80 13.11
C VAL A 811 -3.18 16.34 12.19
N LEU A 812 -1.97 16.15 12.72
CA LEU A 812 -0.82 15.68 11.94
C LEU A 812 -1.05 14.30 11.31
N GLY A 813 -1.81 13.43 11.98
CA GLY A 813 -2.17 12.10 11.47
C GLY A 813 -2.99 12.11 10.17
N VAL A 814 -3.59 13.25 9.78
CA VAL A 814 -4.31 13.39 8.51
C VAL A 814 -3.52 14.13 7.43
N VAL A 815 -2.41 14.79 7.79
CA VAL A 815 -1.53 15.49 6.85
C VAL A 815 -0.67 14.47 6.09
N ARG A 816 -0.57 14.61 4.77
CA ARG A 816 0.17 13.69 3.88
C ARG A 816 1.33 14.40 3.19
N GLY A 817 2.27 13.65 2.62
CA GLY A 817 3.31 14.22 1.76
C GLY A 817 4.56 14.64 2.55
N SER A 818 5.66 14.81 1.82
CA SER A 818 6.92 15.34 2.33
C SER A 818 7.10 16.79 1.91
N ASP A 819 7.67 17.60 2.80
CA ASP A 819 8.11 18.93 2.45
C ASP A 819 9.55 18.87 1.94
N SER A 820 9.75 19.01 0.63
CA SER A 820 11.10 18.90 0.06
C SER A 820 12.08 19.99 0.54
N LEU A 821 11.64 21.04 1.26
CA LEU A 821 12.56 21.96 1.95
C LEU A 821 13.12 21.36 3.23
N THR A 822 12.28 20.80 4.11
CA THR A 822 12.73 20.19 5.37
C THR A 822 13.10 18.71 5.23
N GLY A 823 12.81 18.12 4.08
CA GLY A 823 12.99 16.70 3.79
C GLY A 823 11.86 15.84 4.38
N TYR A 824 12.02 14.53 4.28
CA TYR A 824 11.02 13.57 4.75
C TYR A 824 10.67 13.73 6.24
N PHE A 825 11.69 13.96 7.08
CA PHE A 825 11.52 14.05 8.53
C PHE A 825 10.98 15.41 8.99
N GLY A 826 10.82 16.39 8.09
CA GLY A 826 10.29 17.69 8.47
C GLY A 826 11.15 18.37 9.54
N GLY A 827 10.51 18.93 10.56
CA GLY A 827 11.22 19.49 11.70
C GLY A 827 11.76 18.46 12.69
N LEU A 828 11.34 17.19 12.62
CA LEU A 828 11.57 16.17 13.64
C LEU A 828 13.06 16.04 14.05
N GLY A 829 13.39 15.98 15.35
CA GLY A 829 14.79 15.96 15.84
C GLY A 829 15.52 17.32 15.89
N ARG A 830 15.02 18.37 15.22
CA ARG A 830 15.62 19.72 15.28
C ARG A 830 15.18 20.48 16.53
N SER A 831 16.16 21.16 17.14
CA SER A 831 15.93 22.18 18.16
C SER A 831 15.45 23.48 17.53
N VAL A 832 14.55 24.17 18.22
CA VAL A 832 13.91 25.40 17.73
C VAL A 832 14.03 26.46 18.82
N GLY A 833 14.34 27.70 18.43
CA GLY A 833 14.53 28.81 19.36
C GLY A 833 13.28 29.17 20.16
N SER A 834 13.43 30.04 21.16
CA SER A 834 12.34 30.55 22.00
C SER A 834 11.52 31.67 21.35
N GLY A 835 11.62 31.84 20.04
CA GLY A 835 10.92 32.88 19.28
C GLY A 835 9.41 32.65 19.16
N SER A 836 8.73 33.58 18.48
CA SER A 836 7.32 33.50 18.12
C SER A 836 7.00 32.26 17.25
N GLY A 837 5.71 31.91 17.11
CA GLY A 837 5.28 30.75 16.32
C GLY A 837 5.83 30.75 14.90
N VAL A 838 5.82 31.91 14.23
CA VAL A 838 6.36 32.10 12.88
C VAL A 838 7.88 31.93 12.84
N GLU A 839 8.61 32.57 13.76
CA GLU A 839 10.07 32.46 13.85
C GLU A 839 10.52 31.00 14.04
N ARG A 840 9.80 30.25 14.89
CA ARG A 840 10.07 28.83 15.12
C ARG A 840 9.93 27.98 13.85
N VAL A 841 8.92 28.27 13.03
CA VAL A 841 8.74 27.58 11.73
C VAL A 841 9.91 27.90 10.80
N VAL A 842 10.32 29.18 10.71
CA VAL A 842 11.47 29.62 9.90
C VAL A 842 12.78 28.98 10.38
N ASP A 843 13.03 28.96 11.69
CA ASP A 843 14.20 28.31 12.30
C ASP A 843 14.25 26.82 11.97
N THR A 844 13.08 26.16 11.95
CA THR A 844 12.99 24.74 11.58
C THR A 844 13.39 24.49 10.11
N TYR A 845 13.04 25.40 9.20
CA TYR A 845 13.50 25.34 7.81
C TYR A 845 15.02 25.54 7.71
N ARG A 846 15.62 26.39 8.53
CA ARG A 846 17.06 26.70 8.50
C ARG A 846 17.93 25.63 9.17
N GLY A 847 17.42 24.94 10.19
CA GLY A 847 18.16 24.04 11.09
C GLY A 847 18.70 22.73 10.50
N THR A 848 19.02 22.68 9.21
CA THR A 848 19.57 21.50 8.53
C THR A 848 20.96 21.10 9.03
N ASP A 849 21.68 21.99 9.70
CA ASP A 849 22.99 21.75 10.31
C ASP A 849 22.91 20.99 11.65
N GLN A 850 21.69 20.77 12.16
CA GLN A 850 21.42 20.06 13.40
C GLN A 850 21.23 18.56 13.20
N ASP A 851 21.14 18.07 11.96
CA ASP A 851 20.90 16.67 11.64
C ASP A 851 21.70 16.16 10.43
N VAL A 852 21.73 14.82 10.32
CA VAL A 852 22.14 14.08 9.14
C VAL A 852 21.05 13.08 8.76
N ASP A 853 20.50 13.25 7.56
CA ASP A 853 19.46 12.39 7.00
C ASP A 853 20.04 11.30 6.09
N ILE A 854 19.74 10.05 6.41
CA ILE A 854 20.32 8.86 5.78
C ILE A 854 19.19 7.99 5.22
N GLY A 855 19.30 7.59 3.95
CA GLY A 855 18.38 6.66 3.31
C GLY A 855 19.07 5.45 2.71
N PHE A 856 18.41 4.29 2.75
CA PHE A 856 18.82 3.11 2.00
C PHE A 856 17.71 2.68 1.05
N TRP A 857 18.05 2.40 -0.22
CA TRP A 857 17.05 2.08 -1.23
C TRP A 857 17.56 1.08 -2.28
N ASN A 858 16.84 -0.04 -2.42
CA ASN A 858 17.00 -0.97 -3.53
C ASN A 858 16.24 -0.44 -4.77
N ILE A 859 16.97 -0.25 -5.88
CA ILE A 859 16.39 0.20 -7.16
C ILE A 859 16.69 -0.87 -8.22
N GLU A 860 15.94 -1.97 -8.21
CA GLU A 860 16.32 -3.26 -8.80
C GLU A 860 16.66 -3.21 -10.31
N TRP A 861 16.04 -2.28 -11.03
CA TRP A 861 16.23 -2.10 -12.47
C TRP A 861 17.37 -1.15 -12.83
N LEU A 862 17.90 -0.34 -11.89
CA LEU A 862 18.79 0.77 -12.22
C LEU A 862 20.13 0.30 -12.79
N ALA A 863 20.67 -0.83 -12.33
CA ALA A 863 21.90 -1.40 -12.90
C ALA A 863 21.83 -1.65 -14.42
N ASN A 864 20.65 -2.01 -14.93
CA ASN A 864 20.47 -2.55 -16.30
C ASN A 864 19.57 -1.69 -17.19
N ARG A 865 18.67 -0.88 -16.62
CA ARG A 865 17.63 -0.15 -17.35
C ARG A 865 17.68 1.37 -17.14
N TRP A 866 18.79 1.93 -16.65
CA TRP A 866 18.95 3.37 -16.41
C TRP A 866 18.77 4.26 -17.64
N ARG A 867 18.87 3.71 -18.86
CA ARG A 867 18.58 4.44 -20.11
C ARG A 867 17.09 4.70 -20.34
N ASP A 868 16.21 4.06 -19.57
CA ASP A 868 14.79 4.36 -19.53
C ASP A 868 14.60 5.72 -18.84
N LYS A 869 14.45 6.78 -19.66
CA LYS A 869 14.41 8.16 -19.20
C LYS A 869 13.27 8.40 -18.21
N ALA A 870 12.11 7.78 -18.41
CA ALA A 870 10.96 7.96 -17.53
C ALA A 870 11.24 7.37 -16.12
N LYS A 871 11.84 6.18 -16.07
CA LYS A 871 12.23 5.55 -14.81
C LYS A 871 13.35 6.30 -14.09
N LEU A 872 14.40 6.72 -14.82
CA LEU A 872 15.51 7.50 -14.25
C LEU A 872 15.01 8.83 -13.66
N GLN A 873 14.12 9.51 -14.37
CA GLN A 873 13.47 10.74 -13.90
C GLN A 873 12.56 10.51 -12.68
N GLY A 874 11.90 9.36 -12.62
CA GLY A 874 11.13 8.92 -11.46
C GLY A 874 12.03 8.74 -10.23
N ALA A 875 13.15 8.05 -10.36
CA ALA A 875 14.11 7.86 -9.28
C ALA A 875 14.75 9.18 -8.82
N ALA A 876 15.16 10.05 -9.75
CA ALA A 876 15.69 11.37 -9.42
C ALA A 876 14.68 12.23 -8.66
N ARG A 877 13.39 12.14 -9.01
CA ARG A 877 12.31 12.84 -8.33
C ARG A 877 12.12 12.37 -6.90
N VAL A 878 12.18 11.06 -6.63
CA VAL A 878 12.07 10.51 -5.27
C VAL A 878 13.20 11.03 -4.39
N ILE A 879 14.45 10.98 -4.87
CA ILE A 879 15.61 11.45 -4.12
C ILE A 879 15.52 12.96 -3.83
N ALA A 880 15.10 13.75 -4.82
CA ALA A 880 14.93 15.20 -4.65
C ALA A 880 13.78 15.55 -3.68
N ASP A 881 12.68 14.79 -3.69
CA ASP A 881 11.52 15.04 -2.83
C ASP A 881 11.80 14.74 -1.36
N LEU A 882 12.50 13.63 -1.08
CA LEU A 882 12.86 13.24 0.27
C LEU A 882 14.02 14.07 0.84
N ASN A 883 14.81 14.69 -0.04
CA ASN A 883 15.84 15.69 0.26
C ASN A 883 16.88 15.27 1.33
N LEU A 884 17.22 13.98 1.43
CA LEU A 884 18.17 13.44 2.41
C LEU A 884 19.64 13.81 2.08
N ASP A 885 20.50 13.75 3.09
CA ASP A 885 21.93 14.07 2.99
C ASP A 885 22.75 12.99 2.31
N VAL A 886 22.47 11.71 2.61
CA VAL A 886 23.19 10.56 2.04
C VAL A 886 22.24 9.39 1.76
N TRP A 887 22.53 8.70 0.66
CA TRP A 887 21.80 7.53 0.19
C TRP A 887 22.73 6.35 -0.02
N GLY A 888 22.44 5.21 0.59
CA GLY A 888 22.97 3.90 0.23
C GLY A 888 22.07 3.21 -0.78
N LEU A 889 22.59 2.93 -1.97
CA LEU A 889 21.84 2.35 -3.08
C LEU A 889 22.28 0.90 -3.36
N SER A 890 21.32 0.00 -3.56
CA SER A 890 21.55 -1.40 -3.96
C SER A 890 20.92 -1.72 -5.32
N GLU A 891 21.46 -2.75 -5.97
CA GLU A 891 21.12 -3.17 -7.35
C GLU A 891 21.38 -2.10 -8.43
N VAL A 892 22.43 -1.32 -8.21
CA VAL A 892 22.84 -0.23 -9.11
C VAL A 892 24.13 -0.56 -9.85
N SER A 893 24.55 0.28 -10.80
CA SER A 893 25.88 0.18 -11.43
C SER A 893 26.55 1.56 -11.45
N PRO A 894 27.89 1.66 -11.50
CA PRO A 894 28.58 2.95 -11.48
C PRO A 894 28.15 3.91 -12.59
N ALA A 895 27.89 3.40 -13.80
CA ALA A 895 27.38 4.20 -14.90
C ALA A 895 25.97 4.74 -14.63
N ALA A 896 25.08 3.89 -14.11
CA ALA A 896 23.70 4.26 -13.81
C ALA A 896 23.59 5.31 -12.70
N VAL A 897 24.37 5.16 -11.62
CA VAL A 897 24.39 6.12 -10.51
C VAL A 897 24.95 7.48 -10.96
N ARG A 898 25.98 7.50 -11.80
CA ARG A 898 26.47 8.75 -12.40
C ARG A 898 25.39 9.43 -13.24
N ALA A 899 24.62 8.66 -14.01
CA ALA A 899 23.50 9.18 -14.78
C ALA A 899 22.38 9.73 -13.87
N LEU A 900 22.07 9.04 -12.77
CA LEU A 900 21.10 9.49 -11.78
C LEU A 900 21.53 10.82 -11.13
N VAL A 901 22.78 10.93 -10.68
CA VAL A 901 23.34 12.17 -10.11
C VAL A 901 23.32 13.31 -11.14
N ALA A 902 23.65 13.00 -12.41
CA ALA A 902 23.56 13.96 -13.49
C ALA A 902 22.12 14.43 -13.74
N GLU A 903 21.14 13.53 -13.74
CA GLU A 903 19.72 13.86 -13.90
C GLU A 903 19.22 14.72 -12.73
N ILE A 904 19.62 14.41 -11.48
CA ILE A 904 19.29 15.23 -10.30
C ILE A 904 19.84 16.65 -10.48
N LYS A 905 21.10 16.79 -10.88
CA LYS A 905 21.74 18.09 -11.14
C LYS A 905 21.13 18.83 -12.33
N GLU A 906 20.75 18.12 -13.38
CA GLU A 906 20.16 18.73 -14.57
C GLU A 906 18.77 19.26 -14.27
N ARG A 907 17.96 18.45 -13.60
CA ARG A 907 16.52 18.67 -13.41
C ARG A 907 16.20 19.52 -12.19
N PHE A 908 16.88 19.27 -11.08
CA PHE A 908 16.62 19.91 -9.78
C PHE A 908 17.74 20.86 -9.34
N ARG A 909 18.89 20.88 -10.04
CA ARG A 909 20.10 21.66 -9.68
C ARG A 909 20.70 21.33 -8.30
N GLU A 910 20.26 20.23 -7.71
CA GLU A 910 20.89 19.64 -6.54
C GLU A 910 22.21 18.96 -6.91
N THR A 911 23.23 19.15 -6.06
CA THR A 911 24.58 18.63 -6.31
C THR A 911 24.91 17.50 -5.36
N TYR A 912 24.86 16.28 -5.90
CA TYR A 912 25.30 15.07 -5.23
C TYR A 912 26.68 14.66 -5.73
N ASP A 913 27.51 14.17 -4.81
CA ASP A 913 28.69 13.36 -5.12
C ASP A 913 28.34 11.88 -4.99
N CYS A 914 29.20 11.01 -5.53
CA CYS A 914 28.97 9.57 -5.50
C CYS A 914 30.26 8.77 -5.38
N ALA A 915 30.16 7.60 -4.75
CA ALA A 915 31.24 6.62 -4.63
C ALA A 915 30.66 5.20 -4.75
N PHE A 916 31.50 4.25 -5.15
CA PHE A 916 31.05 2.91 -5.57
C PHE A 916 31.80 1.84 -4.79
N SER A 917 31.10 0.79 -4.33
CA SER A 917 31.75 -0.32 -3.64
C SER A 917 32.76 -1.03 -4.55
N GLU A 918 32.40 -1.15 -5.83
CA GLU A 918 33.20 -1.70 -6.92
C GLU A 918 33.30 -0.66 -8.07
N PRO A 919 34.24 0.30 -8.02
CA PRO A 919 34.34 1.39 -9.00
C PRO A 919 34.55 0.94 -10.45
N ASP A 920 35.26 -0.18 -10.62
CA ASP A 920 35.60 -0.76 -11.91
C ASP A 920 34.59 -1.83 -12.38
N ALA A 921 33.44 -1.93 -11.73
CA ALA A 921 32.41 -2.88 -12.11
C ALA A 921 31.91 -2.63 -13.55
N PRO A 922 31.83 -3.67 -14.40
CA PRO A 922 31.33 -3.53 -15.76
C PRO A 922 29.86 -3.14 -15.76
N GLU A 923 29.42 -2.53 -16.87
CA GLU A 923 28.02 -2.17 -17.04
C GLU A 923 27.11 -3.41 -16.94
N GLY A 924 26.01 -3.28 -16.20
CA GLY A 924 25.06 -4.35 -15.91
C GLY A 924 25.43 -5.29 -14.76
N ARG A 925 26.64 -5.19 -14.20
CA ARG A 925 26.94 -5.78 -12.89
C ARG A 925 26.24 -4.94 -11.83
N GLN A 926 25.28 -5.55 -11.14
CA GLN A 926 24.69 -4.96 -9.93
C GLN A 926 25.75 -4.84 -8.85
N THR A 927 25.83 -3.70 -8.18
CA THR A 927 26.72 -3.40 -7.06
C THR A 927 25.96 -2.53 -6.05
N THR A 928 26.63 -2.14 -4.97
CA THR A 928 26.17 -1.06 -4.09
C THR A 928 26.95 0.22 -4.35
N ALA A 929 26.33 1.37 -4.06
CA ALA A 929 26.93 2.68 -4.19
C ALA A 929 26.37 3.63 -3.13
N VAL A 930 27.06 4.74 -2.89
CA VAL A 930 26.55 5.84 -2.08
C VAL A 930 26.50 7.11 -2.91
N ILE A 931 25.47 7.94 -2.68
CA ILE A 931 25.42 9.32 -3.16
C ILE A 931 25.17 10.24 -1.96
N TRP A 932 25.75 11.43 -1.94
CA TRP A 932 25.56 12.37 -0.84
C TRP A 932 25.57 13.82 -1.32
N LYS A 933 24.89 14.70 -0.60
CA LYS A 933 24.86 16.13 -0.88
C LYS A 933 26.23 16.75 -0.59
N ARG A 934 26.82 17.36 -1.62
CA ARG A 934 28.10 18.07 -1.49
C ARG A 934 28.03 19.27 -0.53
N ALA A 935 26.85 19.85 -0.39
CA ALA A 935 26.61 20.99 0.49
C ALA A 935 26.66 20.62 1.98
N THR A 936 26.39 19.35 2.34
CA THR A 936 26.20 18.95 3.74
C THR A 936 27.28 17.99 4.23
N LEU A 937 27.77 17.10 3.35
CA LEU A 937 28.74 16.06 3.70
C LEU A 937 29.97 16.07 2.78
N ARG A 938 31.10 15.64 3.34
CA ARG A 938 32.25 15.12 2.60
C ARG A 938 32.26 13.62 2.76
N GLY A 939 32.44 12.90 1.65
CA GLY A 939 32.42 11.44 1.64
C GLY A 939 33.58 10.88 0.83
N GLU A 940 34.13 9.76 1.30
CA GLU A 940 35.13 9.01 0.56
C GLU A 940 34.96 7.50 0.78
N ARG A 941 35.43 6.71 -0.20
CA ARG A 941 35.56 5.25 -0.04
C ARG A 941 36.88 4.96 0.67
N VAL A 942 36.80 4.24 1.78
CA VAL A 942 37.97 3.79 2.53
C VAL A 942 38.12 2.26 2.39
N ALA A 943 39.31 1.75 2.71
CA ALA A 943 39.55 0.31 2.74
C ALA A 943 39.10 -0.28 4.07
N TRP A 944 38.65 -1.53 4.06
CA TRP A 944 38.49 -2.28 5.31
C TRP A 944 39.87 -2.64 5.89
N PRO A 945 39.96 -2.91 7.21
CA PRO A 945 41.13 -3.51 7.83
C PRO A 945 41.66 -4.69 7.03
N SER A 946 42.99 -4.73 6.83
CA SER A 946 43.63 -5.74 5.98
C SER A 946 43.36 -7.19 6.44
N ALA A 947 43.09 -7.39 7.74
CA ALA A 947 42.74 -8.67 8.34
C ALA A 947 41.35 -9.20 7.91
N VAL A 948 40.46 -8.31 7.47
CA VAL A 948 39.06 -8.62 7.14
C VAL A 948 38.84 -8.68 5.63
N GLU A 949 39.60 -7.91 4.85
CA GLU A 949 39.48 -7.81 3.39
C GLU A 949 39.36 -9.18 2.66
N PRO A 950 40.12 -10.25 3.02
CA PRO A 950 39.97 -11.55 2.39
C PRO A 950 38.60 -12.20 2.65
N LEU A 951 37.97 -11.91 3.79
CA LEU A 951 36.69 -12.50 4.21
C LEU A 951 35.54 -12.08 3.29
N PHE A 952 35.57 -10.84 2.77
CA PHE A 952 34.55 -10.36 1.82
C PHE A 952 34.65 -10.99 0.43
N ARG A 953 35.76 -11.67 0.14
CA ARG A 953 35.99 -12.36 -1.14
C ARG A 953 35.85 -13.88 -1.02
N LEU A 954 35.48 -14.37 0.17
CA LEU A 954 35.27 -15.79 0.42
C LEU A 954 34.21 -16.35 -0.53
N ASP A 955 34.59 -17.46 -1.16
CA ASP A 955 33.70 -18.34 -1.90
C ASP A 955 33.44 -19.56 -1.01
N SER A 956 32.18 -19.96 -0.91
CA SER A 956 31.79 -21.11 -0.11
C SER A 956 32.37 -22.44 -0.58
N ARG A 957 33.05 -22.46 -1.73
CA ARG A 957 33.77 -23.62 -2.29
C ARG A 957 35.25 -23.66 -1.89
N ASP A 958 35.76 -22.65 -1.17
CA ASP A 958 37.12 -22.68 -0.64
C ASP A 958 37.24 -23.79 0.43
N PRO A 959 38.22 -24.72 0.35
CA PRO A 959 38.43 -25.74 1.37
C PRO A 959 38.62 -25.20 2.80
N GLN A 960 38.98 -23.92 2.95
CA GLN A 960 39.09 -23.22 4.23
C GLN A 960 37.73 -22.78 4.80
N ALA A 961 36.69 -22.66 3.97
CA ALA A 961 35.31 -22.45 4.40
C ALA A 961 34.69 -23.80 4.78
N ARG A 962 34.98 -24.31 5.98
CA ARG A 962 34.38 -25.57 6.45
C ARG A 962 32.86 -25.45 6.55
N GLU A 963 32.19 -26.45 5.97
CA GLU A 963 30.81 -26.90 6.18
C GLU A 963 29.81 -25.80 6.57
N GLU A 964 29.17 -25.14 5.58
CA GLU A 964 27.75 -24.71 5.68
C GLU A 964 27.19 -23.92 4.47
N ALA A 965 27.96 -23.58 3.44
CA ALA A 965 27.42 -22.81 2.31
C ALA A 965 27.48 -23.56 0.95
N VAL A 966 26.31 -23.80 0.35
CA VAL A 966 26.18 -24.40 -0.99
C VAL A 966 26.47 -23.34 -2.06
N HIS A 967 27.44 -23.64 -2.94
CA HIS A 967 27.88 -23.00 -4.20
C HIS A 967 27.80 -21.45 -4.39
N GLY A 968 28.77 -20.66 -3.92
CA GLY A 968 29.03 -19.30 -4.44
C GLY A 968 29.70 -18.33 -3.46
N ARG A 969 29.85 -17.07 -3.86
CA ARG A 969 30.42 -16.02 -2.99
C ARG A 969 29.46 -15.73 -1.83
N ILE A 970 30.03 -15.46 -0.65
CA ILE A 970 29.25 -15.03 0.52
C ILE A 970 28.67 -13.64 0.29
N PHE A 971 29.52 -12.74 -0.20
CA PHE A 971 29.12 -11.43 -0.69
C PHE A 971 29.23 -11.43 -2.21
N ASP A 972 28.11 -11.57 -2.90
CA ASP A 972 28.10 -11.43 -4.35
C ASP A 972 28.48 -10.00 -4.76
N ARG A 973 28.07 -9.02 -3.94
CA ARG A 973 28.36 -7.60 -4.08
C ARG A 973 29.25 -7.19 -2.93
N TYR A 974 30.36 -6.55 -3.22
CA TYR A 974 31.34 -6.21 -2.20
C TYR A 974 30.76 -5.20 -1.20
N PRO A 975 30.85 -5.45 0.13
CA PRO A 975 30.46 -4.46 1.15
C PRO A 975 31.43 -3.29 1.13
N GLY A 976 31.10 -2.21 0.43
CA GLY A 976 31.94 -1.01 0.41
C GLY A 976 31.89 -0.27 1.74
N LEU A 977 33.04 0.15 2.24
CA LEU A 977 33.15 1.02 3.42
C LEU A 977 33.32 2.48 2.97
N PHE A 978 32.45 3.35 3.45
CA PHE A 978 32.47 4.77 3.13
C PHE A 978 32.53 5.59 4.41
N ARG A 979 33.42 6.57 4.45
CA ARG A 979 33.56 7.50 5.57
C ARG A 979 32.93 8.83 5.20
N PHE A 980 32.18 9.42 6.12
CA PHE A 980 31.48 10.69 5.94
C PHE A 980 31.77 11.64 7.07
N GLU A 981 32.04 12.89 6.74
CA GLU A 981 32.23 13.99 7.69
C GLU A 981 31.25 15.12 7.38
N THR A 982 30.50 15.58 8.39
CA THR A 982 29.67 16.79 8.27
C THR A 982 30.54 18.01 8.07
N ARG A 983 30.19 18.88 7.12
CA ARG A 983 31.03 20.06 6.88
C ARG A 983 30.92 21.07 8.03
N SER A 984 32.07 21.46 8.59
CA SER A 984 32.19 22.41 9.70
C SER A 984 31.81 23.86 9.35
N ASP A 985 31.74 24.19 8.05
CA ASP A 985 31.27 25.50 7.57
C ASP A 985 29.74 25.67 7.67
N ARG A 986 28.99 24.62 8.02
CA ARG A 986 27.53 24.71 8.24
C ARG A 986 27.15 25.51 9.49
N ARG A 987 27.97 25.53 10.56
CA ARG A 987 27.58 26.04 11.89
C ARG A 987 27.83 27.53 12.15
N GLY A 988 28.24 28.31 11.14
CA GLY A 988 28.23 29.79 11.20
C GLY A 988 28.98 30.51 12.35
N GLY A 989 29.80 29.82 13.16
CA GLY A 989 30.43 30.38 14.36
C GLY A 989 31.94 30.07 14.45
N GLY A 990 32.72 31.04 14.91
CA GLY A 990 34.20 31.04 14.91
C GLY A 990 34.90 30.02 15.82
N ASP A 991 34.16 29.19 16.55
CA ASP A 991 34.67 28.07 17.35
C ASP A 991 34.08 26.76 16.78
N ALA A 992 34.64 26.30 15.65
CA ALA A 992 34.14 25.13 14.95
C ALA A 992 34.45 23.86 15.76
N GLU A 993 33.44 23.28 16.41
CA GLU A 993 33.51 21.90 16.86
C GLU A 993 33.86 20.97 15.69
N PRO A 994 34.61 19.88 15.92
CA PRO A 994 34.92 18.92 14.87
C PRO A 994 33.63 18.37 14.26
N GLY A 995 33.61 18.21 12.93
CA GLY A 995 32.46 17.64 12.21
C GLY A 995 32.14 16.24 12.74
N PHE A 996 30.85 15.88 12.69
CA PHE A 996 30.43 14.52 12.98
C PHE A 996 30.95 13.58 11.89
N ASP A 997 31.74 12.59 12.29
CA ASP A 997 32.38 11.59 11.44
C ASP A 997 31.77 10.21 11.67
N PHE A 998 31.37 9.54 10.60
CA PHE A 998 30.75 8.21 10.67
C PHE A 998 31.07 7.39 9.43
N HIS A 999 30.97 6.07 9.59
CA HIS A 999 31.12 5.12 8.50
C HIS A 999 29.77 4.54 8.10
N LEU A 1000 29.57 4.33 6.81
CA LEU A 1000 28.35 3.79 6.23
C LEU A 1000 28.68 2.64 5.27
N VAL A 1001 27.93 1.54 5.39
CA VAL A 1001 28.10 0.33 4.56
C VAL A 1001 26.76 -0.02 3.92
N PRO A 1002 26.57 0.25 2.61
CA PRO A 1002 25.37 -0.17 1.90
C PRO A 1002 25.46 -1.67 1.57
N LEU A 1003 24.44 -2.42 1.96
CA LEU A 1003 24.38 -3.87 1.87
C LEU A 1003 23.29 -4.34 0.91
N HIS A 1004 23.59 -5.45 0.22
CA HIS A 1004 22.61 -6.25 -0.49
C HIS A 1004 22.99 -7.73 -0.33
N LEU A 1005 22.28 -8.43 0.56
CA LEU A 1005 22.52 -9.85 0.87
C LEU A 1005 21.64 -10.76 -0.01
N LYS A 1006 21.92 -12.07 -0.04
CA LYS A 1006 21.25 -13.02 -0.94
C LYS A 1006 19.80 -13.31 -0.50
N ALA A 1007 18.83 -13.29 -1.44
CA ALA A 1007 17.38 -13.50 -1.20
C ALA A 1007 16.88 -14.94 -0.89
N MET A 1008 17.47 -15.97 -1.50
CA MET A 1008 16.85 -17.31 -1.59
C MET A 1008 17.10 -18.20 -0.34
N ALA A 1009 16.51 -19.40 -0.29
CA ALA A 1009 16.63 -20.34 0.83
C ALA A 1009 18.09 -20.80 1.11
N GLU A 1010 18.93 -20.90 0.08
CA GLU A 1010 20.40 -21.03 0.23
C GLU A 1010 21.06 -19.77 0.82
N GLY A 1011 20.42 -18.63 0.66
CA GLY A 1011 20.81 -17.33 1.17
C GLY A 1011 20.75 -17.22 2.69
N SER A 1012 19.87 -17.93 3.39
CA SER A 1012 19.78 -17.85 4.87
C SER A 1012 21.11 -18.21 5.56
N LEU A 1013 21.77 -19.29 5.15
CA LEU A 1013 23.12 -19.65 5.64
C LEU A 1013 24.17 -18.60 5.27
N ARG A 1014 24.13 -18.11 4.02
CA ARG A 1014 25.05 -17.06 3.57
C ARG A 1014 24.81 -15.75 4.30
N ARG A 1015 23.56 -15.42 4.65
CA ARG A 1015 23.18 -14.24 5.44
C ARG A 1015 23.67 -14.37 6.87
N ARG A 1016 23.54 -15.55 7.51
CA ARG A 1016 24.15 -15.82 8.82
C ARG A 1016 25.67 -15.69 8.78
N LEU A 1017 26.32 -16.26 7.78
CA LEU A 1017 27.78 -16.14 7.63
C LEU A 1017 28.20 -14.70 7.29
N ALA A 1018 27.46 -14.01 6.43
CA ALA A 1018 27.66 -12.60 6.12
C ALA A 1018 27.47 -11.72 7.37
N SER A 1019 26.45 -11.98 8.18
CA SER A 1019 26.18 -11.31 9.45
C SER A 1019 27.37 -11.47 10.41
N ARG A 1020 27.92 -12.68 10.54
CA ARG A 1020 29.13 -12.94 11.35
C ARG A 1020 30.38 -12.25 10.79
N ILE A 1021 30.59 -12.29 9.47
CA ILE A 1021 31.73 -11.60 8.84
C ILE A 1021 31.61 -10.08 9.03
N LEU A 1022 30.41 -9.52 8.89
CA LEU A 1022 30.16 -8.09 9.11
C LEU A 1022 30.37 -7.70 10.58
N ALA A 1023 29.95 -8.52 11.55
CA ALA A 1023 30.21 -8.28 12.96
C ALA A 1023 31.73 -8.24 13.25
N ARG A 1024 32.47 -9.26 12.78
CA ARG A 1024 33.95 -9.30 12.90
C ARG A 1024 34.62 -8.12 12.19
N ALA A 1025 34.15 -7.77 10.99
CA ALA A 1025 34.65 -6.64 10.23
C ALA A 1025 34.51 -5.32 10.99
N SER A 1026 33.34 -5.15 11.63
CA SER A 1026 33.00 -3.97 12.42
C SER A 1026 33.87 -3.88 13.66
N LYS A 1027 34.07 -4.98 14.39
CA LYS A 1027 34.95 -5.05 15.55
C LYS A 1027 36.41 -4.71 15.18
N ALA A 1028 36.94 -5.32 14.12
CA ALA A 1028 38.29 -5.04 13.65
C ALA A 1028 38.47 -3.57 13.21
N LEU A 1029 37.44 -2.98 12.58
CA LEU A 1029 37.47 -1.55 12.23
C LEU A 1029 37.52 -0.68 13.49
N ILE A 1030 36.65 -0.94 14.47
CA ILE A 1030 36.59 -0.20 15.74
C ILE A 1030 37.91 -0.31 16.52
N GLU A 1031 38.54 -1.49 16.52
CA GLU A 1031 39.85 -1.73 17.14
C GLU A 1031 40.99 -0.97 16.45
N GLU A 1032 40.97 -0.88 15.11
CA GLU A 1032 42.01 -0.19 14.33
C GLU A 1032 41.85 1.35 14.37
N THR A 1033 40.62 1.86 14.32
CA THR A 1033 40.34 3.30 14.20
C THR A 1033 40.08 4.01 15.52
N GLY A 1034 39.82 3.28 16.61
CA GLY A 1034 39.70 3.82 17.96
C GLY A 1034 38.35 4.48 18.27
N ASP A 1035 37.29 3.66 18.34
CA ASP A 1035 35.89 4.04 18.61
C ASP A 1035 35.24 4.84 17.45
N THR A 1036 34.67 4.11 16.49
CA THR A 1036 34.06 4.65 15.27
C THR A 1036 32.55 4.38 15.23
N ASP A 1037 31.79 5.41 14.84
CA ASP A 1037 30.36 5.30 14.55
C ASP A 1037 30.15 4.61 13.20
N LEU A 1038 29.43 3.49 13.18
CA LEU A 1038 29.24 2.65 12.01
C LEU A 1038 27.76 2.35 11.78
N ILE A 1039 27.32 2.54 10.54
CA ILE A 1039 25.94 2.35 10.08
C ILE A 1039 25.94 1.30 8.97
N LEU A 1040 25.25 0.18 9.20
CA LEU A 1040 25.04 -0.85 8.19
C LEU A 1040 23.58 -0.78 7.73
N GLY A 1041 23.33 -0.71 6.42
CA GLY A 1041 21.95 -0.65 5.95
C GLY A 1041 21.75 -1.05 4.50
N GLY A 1042 20.51 -1.38 4.15
CA GLY A 1042 20.13 -1.81 2.80
C GLY A 1042 19.33 -3.11 2.80
N ASP A 1043 19.28 -3.75 1.63
CA ASP A 1043 18.49 -4.97 1.41
C ASP A 1043 19.20 -6.19 2.01
N MET A 1044 18.82 -6.56 3.22
CA MET A 1044 19.36 -7.74 3.90
C MET A 1044 18.68 -9.01 3.46
N ASN A 1045 17.58 -8.93 2.69
CA ASN A 1045 16.83 -10.07 2.20
C ASN A 1045 16.36 -11.04 3.31
N ALA A 1046 16.21 -10.52 4.54
CA ALA A 1046 15.82 -11.25 5.74
C ALA A 1046 15.06 -10.33 6.71
N PRO A 1047 13.86 -10.73 7.17
CA PRO A 1047 13.22 -10.10 8.32
C PRO A 1047 14.06 -10.30 9.58
N LEU A 1048 13.98 -9.39 10.55
CA LEU A 1048 14.70 -9.51 11.83
C LEU A 1048 14.22 -10.74 12.61
N ALA A 1049 12.96 -11.15 12.44
CA ALA A 1049 12.42 -12.36 13.07
C ALA A 1049 13.04 -13.67 12.54
N SER A 1050 13.76 -13.64 11.41
CA SER A 1050 14.33 -14.86 10.80
C SER A 1050 15.55 -15.43 11.54
N GLY A 1051 16.19 -14.64 12.41
CA GLY A 1051 17.44 -15.00 13.09
C GLY A 1051 18.69 -14.96 12.18
N ASP A 1052 18.53 -14.65 10.89
CA ASP A 1052 19.66 -14.61 9.94
C ASP A 1052 20.70 -13.52 10.24
N LEU A 1053 20.29 -12.48 11.00
CA LEU A 1053 21.08 -11.30 11.32
C LEU A 1053 21.48 -11.25 12.81
N ASP A 1054 21.25 -12.32 13.57
CA ASP A 1054 21.45 -12.33 15.04
C ASP A 1054 22.89 -12.01 15.44
N ALA A 1055 23.88 -12.41 14.65
CA ALA A 1055 25.29 -12.12 14.97
C ALA A 1055 25.65 -10.63 14.89
N LEU A 1056 24.81 -9.79 14.26
CA LEU A 1056 24.98 -8.33 14.32
C LEU A 1056 24.40 -7.74 15.61
N ARG A 1057 23.45 -8.42 16.26
CA ARG A 1057 22.71 -7.87 17.42
C ARG A 1057 23.53 -7.74 18.69
N ASP A 1058 24.66 -8.44 18.77
CA ASP A 1058 25.57 -8.34 19.92
C ASP A 1058 26.26 -6.97 19.98
N ASP A 1059 26.61 -6.41 18.81
CA ASP A 1059 27.37 -5.15 18.70
C ASP A 1059 26.55 -3.99 18.09
N PHE A 1060 25.38 -4.28 17.49
CA PHE A 1060 24.52 -3.31 16.81
C PHE A 1060 23.08 -3.33 17.30
N VAL A 1061 22.43 -2.16 17.28
CA VAL A 1061 20.99 -2.02 17.47
C VAL A 1061 20.29 -1.98 16.11
N ALA A 1062 19.30 -2.85 15.93
CA ALA A 1062 18.46 -2.89 14.74
C ALA A 1062 17.31 -1.88 14.85
N MET A 1063 17.31 -0.85 14.01
CA MET A 1063 16.34 0.25 14.10
C MET A 1063 14.93 -0.14 13.65
N ALA A 1064 14.79 -1.23 12.87
CA ALA A 1064 13.52 -1.65 12.28
C ALA A 1064 12.69 -2.60 13.18
N ALA A 1065 13.19 -2.95 14.38
CA ALA A 1065 12.60 -4.00 15.21
C ALA A 1065 11.17 -3.68 15.68
N GLU A 1066 10.88 -2.44 16.05
CA GLU A 1066 9.54 -2.00 16.46
C GLU A 1066 8.59 -1.89 15.25
N ASP A 1067 9.09 -1.41 14.13
CA ASP A 1067 8.32 -1.30 12.89
C ASP A 1067 7.89 -2.67 12.34
N GLU A 1068 8.74 -3.70 12.43
CA GLU A 1068 8.41 -5.08 12.05
C GLU A 1068 7.31 -5.67 12.95
N GLN A 1069 7.39 -5.44 14.26
CA GLN A 1069 6.37 -5.88 15.23
C GLN A 1069 5.01 -5.22 14.96
N ASN A 1070 5.03 -3.98 14.47
CA ASN A 1070 3.84 -3.21 14.09
C ASN A 1070 3.36 -3.48 12.64
N GLY A 1071 3.89 -4.51 11.96
CA GLY A 1071 3.47 -4.91 10.62
C GLY A 1071 4.02 -4.04 9.48
N GLY A 1072 5.15 -3.35 9.69
CA GLY A 1072 5.89 -2.61 8.68
C GLY A 1072 6.47 -3.52 7.58
N PHE A 1073 6.62 -2.98 6.38
CA PHE A 1073 7.21 -3.70 5.24
C PHE A 1073 7.93 -2.72 4.32
N THR A 1074 9.07 -3.14 3.79
CA THR A 1074 9.84 -2.42 2.77
C THR A 1074 9.67 -3.06 1.40
N TYR A 1075 9.55 -4.39 1.33
CA TYR A 1075 9.24 -5.11 0.09
C TYR A 1075 7.74 -5.03 -0.23
N LEU A 1076 7.42 -4.54 -1.43
CA LEU A 1076 6.05 -4.21 -1.85
C LEU A 1076 5.30 -5.37 -2.52
N LYS A 1077 6.03 -6.37 -3.04
CA LYS A 1077 5.44 -7.57 -3.65
C LYS A 1077 5.06 -8.60 -2.58
N SER A 1078 4.11 -9.47 -2.90
CA SER A 1078 3.62 -10.48 -1.96
C SER A 1078 4.60 -11.65 -1.79
N PRO A 1079 4.84 -12.15 -0.56
CA PRO A 1079 4.39 -11.57 0.71
C PRO A 1079 5.18 -10.30 1.05
N LYS A 1080 4.48 -9.26 1.53
CA LYS A 1080 5.11 -8.02 2.00
C LYS A 1080 5.97 -8.31 3.22
N SER A 1081 7.21 -7.86 3.22
CA SER A 1081 8.17 -8.13 4.30
C SER A 1081 9.10 -6.93 4.55
N LEU A 1082 9.55 -6.78 5.79
CA LEU A 1082 10.58 -5.80 6.16
C LEU A 1082 11.97 -6.44 6.01
N ILE A 1083 12.54 -6.35 4.81
CA ILE A 1083 13.85 -6.96 4.50
C ILE A 1083 14.96 -5.94 4.35
N ASP A 1084 14.62 -4.65 4.25
CA ASP A 1084 15.55 -3.54 4.31
C ASP A 1084 15.67 -3.08 5.76
N ASN A 1085 16.88 -3.16 6.32
CA ASN A 1085 17.15 -2.89 7.74
C ASN A 1085 18.30 -1.91 7.88
N ILE A 1086 18.32 -1.15 8.99
CA ILE A 1086 19.43 -0.28 9.39
C ILE A 1086 19.91 -0.72 10.78
N PHE A 1087 21.22 -0.92 10.92
CA PHE A 1087 21.91 -1.29 12.14
C PHE A 1087 22.90 -0.20 12.53
N LEU A 1088 22.86 0.24 13.79
CA LEU A 1088 23.76 1.25 14.35
C LEU A 1088 24.71 0.61 15.34
N SER A 1089 26.01 0.93 15.27
CA SER A 1089 26.98 0.43 16.23
C SER A 1089 26.66 0.88 17.65
N SER A 1090 27.05 0.08 18.64
CA SER A 1090 26.80 0.38 20.05
C SER A 1090 27.29 1.77 20.48
N ASN A 1091 28.43 2.24 19.95
CA ASN A 1091 28.96 3.56 20.29
C ASN A 1091 28.09 4.70 19.77
N LEU A 1092 27.52 4.53 18.56
CA LEU A 1092 26.56 5.47 18.01
C LEU A 1092 25.29 5.48 18.86
N THR A 1093 24.78 4.31 19.27
CA THR A 1093 23.55 4.19 20.08
C THR A 1093 23.66 4.76 21.49
N ARG A 1094 24.87 4.89 22.06
CA ARG A 1094 25.09 5.60 23.33
C ARG A 1094 24.92 7.11 23.22
N THR A 1095 24.93 7.63 22.00
CA THR A 1095 24.82 9.07 21.70
C THR A 1095 23.53 9.43 20.97
N VAL A 1096 22.67 8.44 20.72
CA VAL A 1096 21.42 8.52 19.95
C VAL A 1096 20.28 8.23 20.92
N ASP A 1097 19.43 9.22 21.20
CA ASP A 1097 18.31 9.13 22.17
C ASP A 1097 16.98 8.87 21.44
N SER A 1098 15.86 8.81 22.18
CA SER A 1098 14.48 8.71 21.68
C SER A 1098 14.05 9.81 20.70
N ASP A 1099 14.86 10.87 20.56
CA ASP A 1099 14.71 11.96 19.59
C ASP A 1099 15.39 11.66 18.23
N ASP A 1100 15.99 10.48 18.04
CA ASP A 1100 16.55 10.04 16.75
C ASP A 1100 15.66 8.99 16.10
N PHE A 1101 15.26 9.24 14.87
CA PHE A 1101 14.10 8.58 14.28
C PHE A 1101 14.49 7.62 13.16
N PHE A 1102 14.02 6.39 13.26
CA PHE A 1102 13.94 5.45 12.16
C PHE A 1102 12.52 5.38 11.64
N ILE A 1103 12.36 5.53 10.32
CA ILE A 1103 11.05 5.47 9.69
C ILE A 1103 11.15 4.67 8.40
N VAL A 1104 10.34 3.61 8.30
CA VAL A 1104 10.00 3.04 6.99
C VAL A 1104 9.05 4.01 6.30
N ALA A 1105 9.37 4.44 5.08
CA ALA A 1105 8.55 5.37 4.30
C ALA A 1105 7.14 4.82 4.01
N LYS A 1106 6.22 4.92 4.98
CA LYS A 1106 4.86 4.33 5.00
C LYS A 1106 3.80 5.24 4.36
N GLU A 1107 4.14 6.48 4.00
CA GLU A 1107 3.17 7.46 3.50
C GLU A 1107 2.64 7.16 2.08
N ARG A 1108 1.33 7.37 1.90
CA ARG A 1108 0.61 7.10 0.64
C ARG A 1108 1.08 7.92 -0.56
N THR A 1109 1.72 9.06 -0.33
CA THR A 1109 2.31 9.93 -1.37
C THR A 1109 3.55 9.31 -2.00
N ILE A 1110 4.41 8.69 -1.19
CA ILE A 1110 5.57 7.92 -1.66
C ILE A 1110 5.11 6.65 -2.38
N ASP A 1111 4.00 6.03 -1.93
CA ASP A 1111 3.44 4.83 -2.54
C ASP A 1111 3.05 4.99 -4.01
N GLU A 1112 2.57 6.16 -4.46
CA GLU A 1112 2.28 6.36 -5.89
C GLU A 1112 3.56 6.40 -6.74
N PHE A 1113 4.64 6.95 -6.21
CA PHE A 1113 5.92 7.05 -6.90
C PHE A 1113 6.68 5.73 -6.87
N VAL A 1114 6.80 5.10 -5.69
CA VAL A 1114 7.56 3.88 -5.51
C VAL A 1114 6.92 2.71 -6.25
N LYS A 1115 5.58 2.54 -6.23
CA LYS A 1115 4.91 1.44 -6.99
C LYS A 1115 5.22 1.43 -8.49
N ARG A 1116 5.55 2.58 -9.08
CA ARG A 1116 5.90 2.70 -10.51
C ARG A 1116 7.41 2.67 -10.76
N VAL A 1117 8.21 2.85 -9.71
CA VAL A 1117 9.67 3.00 -9.77
C VAL A 1117 10.39 1.79 -9.18
N SER A 1118 10.14 1.34 -7.95
CA SER A 1118 10.85 0.22 -7.31
C SER A 1118 9.87 -0.70 -6.57
N ASP A 1119 10.19 -1.99 -6.46
CA ASP A 1119 9.45 -2.91 -5.57
C ASP A 1119 9.89 -2.84 -4.10
N HIS A 1120 10.83 -1.95 -3.75
CA HIS A 1120 11.23 -1.62 -2.39
C HIS A 1120 10.91 -0.17 -2.01
N ARG A 1121 10.46 0.02 -0.76
CA ARG A 1121 10.40 1.33 -0.10
C ARG A 1121 11.76 1.68 0.51
N PRO A 1122 12.16 2.95 0.49
CA PRO A 1122 13.31 3.42 1.25
C PRO A 1122 13.18 3.15 2.76
N ALA A 1123 14.28 2.71 3.37
CA ALA A 1123 14.47 2.72 4.83
C ALA A 1123 15.24 3.99 5.21
N LEU A 1124 14.69 4.79 6.13
CA LEU A 1124 15.19 6.14 6.43
C LEU A 1124 15.59 6.26 7.91
N LEU A 1125 16.65 7.02 8.18
CA LEU A 1125 17.16 7.34 9.50
C LEU A 1125 17.55 8.82 9.58
N ARG A 1126 17.15 9.52 10.64
CA ARG A 1126 17.69 10.84 11.01
C ARG A 1126 18.57 10.71 12.25
N ILE A 1127 19.74 11.36 12.21
CA ILE A 1127 20.65 11.49 13.36
C ILE A 1127 20.76 12.96 13.76
N SER A 1128 20.41 13.28 15.00
CA SER A 1128 20.48 14.61 15.58
C SER A 1128 21.88 14.88 16.17
N LEU A 1129 22.43 16.07 15.90
CA LEU A 1129 23.81 16.43 16.24
C LEU A 1129 23.93 17.32 17.49
N GLY A 1130 22.82 17.78 18.07
CA GLY A 1130 22.79 18.79 19.14
C GLY A 1130 22.97 18.28 20.58
N LEU A 1131 22.84 16.96 20.84
CA LEU A 1131 22.70 16.40 22.20
C LEU A 1131 23.89 15.53 22.67
N ARG A 1132 24.99 15.49 21.93
CA ARG A 1132 26.09 14.52 22.14
C ARG A 1132 27.10 14.93 23.22
N THR A 1133 26.72 14.96 24.50
CA THR A 1133 27.70 14.93 25.61
C THR A 1133 28.13 13.49 25.91
N ARG A 1134 29.39 13.14 25.57
CA ARG A 1134 29.99 11.80 25.71
C ARG A 1134 30.08 11.32 27.17
N GLU A 1135 29.33 10.28 27.54
CA GLU A 1135 29.64 9.45 28.73
C GLU A 1135 30.50 8.22 28.34
N ALA A 1136 31.49 7.93 29.17
CA ALA A 1136 32.57 6.99 28.88
C ALA A 1136 32.13 5.51 28.88
N ALA A 1137 32.63 4.76 27.90
CA ALA A 1137 32.37 3.35 27.69
C ALA A 1137 32.85 2.44 28.85
N VAL A 1138 31.96 1.54 29.30
CA VAL A 1138 32.29 0.39 30.15
C VAL A 1138 32.63 -0.79 29.23
N ALA A 1139 33.82 -1.37 29.42
CA ALA A 1139 34.28 -2.56 28.71
C ALA A 1139 33.59 -3.81 29.26
N ASP A 1140 33.01 -4.62 28.37
CA ASP A 1140 32.52 -5.96 28.71
C ASP A 1140 33.26 -7.03 27.90
N THR A 1141 33.30 -8.23 28.45
CA THR A 1141 34.36 -9.24 28.31
C THR A 1141 34.15 -10.14 27.07
N PRO A 1142 35.20 -10.59 26.33
CA PRO A 1142 35.02 -11.36 25.09
C PRO A 1142 34.62 -12.81 25.39
N THR A 1143 33.64 -13.33 24.63
CA THR A 1143 33.27 -14.75 24.65
C THR A 1143 33.82 -15.44 23.40
N ASP A 1144 34.82 -16.30 23.60
CA ASP A 1144 35.10 -17.61 22.96
C ASP A 1144 34.87 -17.85 21.44
N LEU A 1145 34.84 -16.81 20.61
CA LEU A 1145 34.70 -16.92 19.13
C LEU A 1145 35.99 -16.57 18.38
N ASP A 1146 36.87 -15.77 18.98
CA ASP A 1146 38.16 -15.39 18.38
C ASP A 1146 39.13 -16.59 18.34
N GLU A 1147 39.11 -17.49 19.34
CA GLU A 1147 39.93 -18.72 19.34
C GLU A 1147 39.56 -19.69 18.21
N ILE A 1148 38.29 -19.76 17.83
CA ILE A 1148 37.82 -20.66 16.77
C ILE A 1148 38.27 -20.15 15.40
N ILE A 1149 38.23 -18.84 15.17
CA ILE A 1149 38.63 -18.23 13.90
C ILE A 1149 40.16 -18.11 13.78
N ASP A 1150 40.87 -17.89 14.88
CA ASP A 1150 42.34 -17.92 14.89
C ASP A 1150 42.89 -19.35 14.65
N SER A 1151 42.16 -20.38 15.10
CA SER A 1151 42.47 -21.78 14.73
C SER A 1151 42.28 -22.07 13.23
N LEU A 1152 41.41 -21.33 12.54
CA LEU A 1152 41.17 -21.47 11.10
C LEU A 1152 42.24 -20.77 10.24
N LEU A 1153 42.99 -19.82 10.81
CA LEU A 1153 43.99 -19.00 10.11
C LEU A 1153 45.46 -19.38 10.47
N GLY A 1154 45.68 -20.18 11.52
CA GLY A 1154 47.01 -20.46 12.09
C GLY A 1154 47.89 -21.48 11.35
N ASP A 1155 47.36 -22.36 10.50
CA ASP A 1155 48.17 -23.42 9.87
C ASP A 1155 48.67 -23.05 8.47
N ARG A 1156 49.82 -22.38 8.41
CA ARG A 1156 50.70 -22.39 7.24
C ARG A 1156 51.90 -23.31 7.50
N PRO A 1157 52.15 -24.35 6.69
CA PRO A 1157 53.45 -25.03 6.75
C PRO A 1157 54.51 -24.13 6.11
N GLU A 1158 55.59 -23.85 6.85
CA GLU A 1158 56.81 -23.25 6.30
C GLU A 1158 57.34 -24.07 5.11
N PRO A 1159 57.95 -23.44 4.09
CA PRO A 1159 58.58 -24.18 3.00
C PRO A 1159 59.78 -24.97 3.52
N PRO A 1160 60.05 -26.18 2.98
CA PRO A 1160 61.11 -27.03 3.50
C PRO A 1160 62.48 -26.37 3.31
N VAL A 1161 63.19 -26.23 4.43
CA VAL A 1161 64.62 -25.86 4.47
C VAL A 1161 65.43 -26.87 3.65
N PRO A 1162 66.30 -26.44 2.72
CA PRO A 1162 67.15 -27.36 2.00
C PRO A 1162 68.22 -27.91 2.95
N LEU A 1163 68.23 -29.23 3.12
CA LEU A 1163 69.32 -29.95 3.78
C LEU A 1163 70.62 -29.72 3.01
N ARG A 1164 71.43 -28.76 3.50
CA ARG A 1164 72.86 -28.72 3.24
C ARG A 1164 73.47 -29.95 3.89
N ARG A 1165 74.00 -30.87 3.07
CA ARG A 1165 75.12 -31.72 3.50
C ARG A 1165 76.29 -30.80 3.86
N ALA A 1166 76.76 -30.88 5.08
CA ALA A 1166 78.17 -30.68 5.37
C ALA A 1166 78.63 -31.92 6.13
N GLY A 1167 79.88 -32.33 5.87
CA GLY A 1167 80.62 -33.05 6.90
C GLY A 1167 80.79 -32.17 8.13
#